data_AF-A0A9Q3Z250-F1
#
_entry.id   AF-A0A9Q3Z250-F1
#
_cell.length_a   1.000
_cell.length_b   1.000
_cell.length_c   1.000
_cell.angle_alpha   90.00
_cell.angle_beta   90.00
_cell.angle_gamma   90.00
#
_symmetry.space_group_name_H-M   'P 1'
#
loop_
_entity.id
_entity.type
_entity.pdbx_description
1 polymer ?
#
loop_
_entity_poly.entity_id
_entity_poly.type
_entity_poly.pdbx_seq_one_letter_code
_entity_poly.pdbx_strand_id
1 'polypeptide(L)'
;MSKKVEELYLKFTSIKCECGHEICWNDEVCKYCGKTYEKRALDREVKNRIEKYKEIFKIIKVKDEEVKNIKNKNKSYKDNVLDYIDYLQSIINEINIMAQCNVFNINNSEENEIRSIKEILLKSYEIYIKMKCIEPFKDNAWINVYNRIIKAIEEYISSYKLMASVKVSKNLSEANKKLLLAQEHNDRATDEMYICSGIIHILHVNLGNNDSKEVVLNTMNRISRLESNEMAIAKQKTYDYFKQQLDKPLEYYDNKNEDVIYELMQYRETIMTTFNEITFFRKLNLVRTILENSNKKDKSIIIKILNTSKNNLTDILKNFYNLSKEAGYLCKYDIYDEEFAMEKGINWYKTLYEGVYKKIMPIVTLAYTHQKNKCIDDEIINNRIEYSIPADITDFFDKNTKKLSTKILNDGVDSRIRNAEAHVEYVINDEERIIKLIDKLTRDKKTEIAIYSYNEFVDLFERLRETVVATLYAIVIFIVNKYEDYEDIFKHLIKEGTRIIKPYREDLVFYKMSLTDVKRYRNGGILTIACKSTKSHKCFFQDDKLFAKYISGLWVLSKINSNMSQVVISIYDKNDTELKISTSTDCTKSSSEYNETHDWILFELNVIMECNDYKKELDAKMKRMKCDYFHALINEVVDIGEKVSSNVLIQNNEMLRNENYQYSDILNGLKYIIDTLKNCTVKDRRFIICLIDIYRELEQVVATKSISKFQQVRSKVAQLCGILSSFDDQFDKKLNEQIRTLKIERNELCPCGSGKKYKKCCYIK
;
A
#
# COMPACT_ATOMS: atom_id res chain seq x y z
N MET A 1 1.77 -21.16 -4.41
CA MET A 1 1.18 -22.41 -4.98
C MET A 1 2.27 -23.18 -5.71
N SER A 2 2.80 -24.27 -5.16
CA SER A 2 3.72 -25.15 -5.91
C SER A 2 2.91 -26.21 -6.66
N LYS A 3 2.64 -25.99 -7.96
CA LYS A 3 2.18 -27.10 -8.81
C LYS A 3 3.25 -28.19 -8.78
N LYS A 4 2.85 -29.44 -8.53
CA LYS A 4 3.75 -30.58 -8.71
C LYS A 4 4.26 -30.51 -10.15
N VAL A 5 5.58 -30.40 -10.29
CA VAL A 5 6.23 -30.54 -11.59
C VAL A 5 5.88 -31.93 -12.10
N GLU A 6 5.10 -32.00 -13.18
CA GLU A 6 4.76 -33.26 -13.84
C GLU A 6 6.05 -33.96 -14.31
N GLU A 7 6.01 -35.30 -14.40
CA GLU A 7 7.18 -36.08 -14.80
C GLU A 7 7.70 -35.65 -16.18
N LEU A 8 8.97 -35.28 -16.24
CA LEU A 8 9.67 -34.88 -17.46
C LEU A 8 9.77 -36.07 -18.42
N TYR A 9 8.93 -36.09 -19.45
CA TYR A 9 9.04 -37.08 -20.54
C TYR A 9 10.12 -36.68 -21.54
N LEU A 10 11.38 -37.02 -21.24
CA LEU A 10 12.49 -36.96 -22.18
C LEU A 10 12.92 -38.38 -22.54
N LYS A 11 12.94 -38.69 -23.84
CA LYS A 11 13.46 -39.96 -24.34
C LYS A 11 14.98 -39.94 -24.30
N PHE A 12 15.55 -40.92 -23.61
CA PHE A 12 16.98 -41.22 -23.58
C PHE A 12 17.17 -42.68 -23.99
N THR A 13 18.23 -43.01 -24.71
CA THR A 13 18.62 -44.42 -24.87
C THR A 13 19.06 -44.92 -23.50
N SER A 14 18.51 -46.05 -23.04
CA SER A 14 18.96 -46.73 -21.83
C SER A 14 19.90 -47.88 -22.19
N ILE A 15 20.78 -48.22 -21.24
CA ILE A 15 21.60 -49.42 -21.29
C ILE A 15 21.42 -50.19 -19.97
N LYS A 16 21.52 -51.52 -20.03
CA LYS A 16 21.49 -52.34 -18.81
C LYS A 16 22.83 -52.28 -18.09
N CYS A 17 22.80 -51.87 -16.84
CA CYS A 17 23.90 -52.02 -15.91
C CYS A 17 24.09 -53.51 -15.56
N GLU A 18 25.29 -53.89 -15.10
CA GLU A 18 25.56 -55.24 -14.61
C GLU A 18 24.73 -55.61 -13.38
N CYS A 19 24.28 -54.62 -12.60
CA CYS A 19 23.33 -54.86 -11.51
C CYS A 19 21.87 -55.04 -12.00
N GLY A 20 21.64 -55.18 -13.31
CA GLY A 20 20.34 -55.39 -13.94
C GLY A 20 19.51 -54.12 -14.16
N HIS A 21 19.88 -52.99 -13.55
CA HIS A 21 19.14 -51.73 -13.67
C HIS A 21 19.47 -50.97 -14.96
N GLU A 22 18.47 -50.31 -15.55
CA GLU A 22 18.69 -49.43 -16.70
C GLU A 22 19.33 -48.10 -16.26
N ILE A 23 20.34 -47.66 -17.00
CA ILE A 23 21.00 -46.37 -16.82
C ILE A 23 20.95 -45.58 -18.13
N CYS A 24 20.85 -44.25 -18.07
CA CYS A 24 20.85 -43.43 -19.28
C CYS A 24 22.20 -43.59 -20.01
N TRP A 25 22.17 -43.60 -21.34
CA TRP A 25 23.36 -43.79 -22.18
C TRP A 25 24.53 -42.87 -21.81
N ASN A 26 24.21 -41.62 -21.45
CA ASN A 26 25.18 -40.60 -21.06
C ASN A 26 25.45 -40.51 -19.55
N ASP A 27 24.92 -41.40 -18.71
CA ASP A 27 25.29 -41.47 -17.29
C ASP A 27 26.64 -42.16 -17.12
N GLU A 28 27.55 -41.51 -16.39
CA GLU A 28 28.89 -42.03 -16.09
C GLU A 28 28.89 -42.97 -14.88
N VAL A 29 27.80 -43.01 -14.09
CA VAL A 29 27.70 -43.82 -12.87
C VAL A 29 26.31 -44.40 -12.73
N CYS A 30 26.20 -45.71 -12.45
CA CYS A 30 24.94 -46.32 -12.08
C CYS A 30 24.50 -45.83 -10.69
N LYS A 31 23.29 -45.26 -10.58
CA LYS A 31 22.73 -44.78 -9.30
C LYS A 31 22.49 -45.89 -8.27
N TYR A 32 22.40 -47.14 -8.70
CA TYR A 32 22.07 -48.28 -7.83
C TYR A 32 23.31 -49.00 -7.30
N CYS A 33 24.29 -49.32 -8.16
CA CYS A 33 25.49 -50.05 -7.73
C CYS A 33 26.76 -49.19 -7.65
N GLY A 34 26.69 -47.91 -8.03
CA GLY A 34 27.84 -47.00 -8.01
C GLY A 34 28.90 -47.29 -9.08
N LYS A 35 28.69 -48.28 -9.96
CA LYS A 35 29.65 -48.64 -11.01
C LYS A 35 29.81 -47.49 -12.02
N THR A 36 31.06 -47.10 -12.25
CA THR A 36 31.45 -46.11 -13.24
C THR A 36 31.51 -46.72 -14.64
N TYR A 37 31.14 -45.94 -15.65
CA TYR A 37 31.17 -46.30 -17.05
C TYR A 37 32.06 -45.33 -17.82
N GLU A 38 32.76 -45.85 -18.83
CA GLU A 38 33.58 -45.01 -19.71
C GLU A 38 32.74 -43.96 -20.44
N LYS A 39 33.36 -42.81 -20.70
CA LYS A 39 32.73 -41.67 -21.36
C LYS A 39 32.33 -42.03 -22.79
N ARG A 40 31.02 -42.10 -23.05
CA ARG A 40 30.48 -42.47 -24.37
C ARG A 40 30.23 -41.27 -25.27
N ALA A 41 30.06 -41.55 -26.56
CA ALA A 41 29.52 -40.57 -27.50
C ALA A 41 28.13 -40.07 -27.06
N LEU A 42 27.77 -38.86 -27.47
CA LEU A 42 26.46 -38.28 -27.14
C LEU A 42 25.32 -39.13 -27.72
N ASP A 43 24.31 -39.40 -26.91
CA ASP A 43 23.10 -40.14 -27.27
C ASP A 43 22.44 -39.59 -28.55
N ARG A 44 21.91 -40.48 -29.40
CA ARG A 44 21.31 -40.10 -30.70
C ARG A 44 20.09 -39.20 -30.52
N GLU A 45 19.24 -39.49 -29.54
CA GLU A 45 18.06 -38.66 -29.24
C GLU A 45 18.49 -37.29 -28.69
N VAL A 46 19.54 -37.23 -27.88
CA VAL A 46 20.11 -35.95 -27.43
C VAL A 46 20.66 -35.14 -28.61
N LYS A 47 21.39 -35.76 -29.54
CA LYS A 47 21.87 -35.10 -30.77
C LYS A 47 20.72 -34.55 -31.62
N ASN A 48 19.65 -35.34 -31.81
CA ASN A 48 18.47 -34.92 -32.56
C ASN A 48 17.80 -33.70 -31.90
N ARG A 49 17.65 -33.72 -30.57
CA ARG A 49 17.10 -32.59 -29.80
C ARG A 49 18.00 -31.35 -29.90
N ILE A 50 19.32 -31.50 -29.86
CA ILE A 50 20.26 -30.38 -30.04
C ILE A 50 20.05 -29.71 -31.40
N GLU A 51 19.93 -30.48 -32.48
CA GLU A 51 19.73 -29.88 -33.81
C GLU A 51 18.37 -29.17 -33.90
N LYS A 52 17.30 -29.74 -33.32
CA LYS A 52 15.97 -29.09 -33.26
C LYS A 52 15.99 -27.76 -32.49
N TYR A 53 16.73 -27.67 -31.38
CA TYR A 53 16.80 -26.48 -30.53
C TYR A 53 17.92 -25.50 -30.91
N LYS A 54 18.73 -25.81 -31.92
CA LYS A 54 19.90 -25.02 -32.36
C LYS A 54 19.56 -23.58 -32.71
N GLU A 55 18.41 -23.36 -33.34
CA GLU A 55 17.95 -22.01 -33.70
C GLU A 55 17.67 -21.15 -32.45
N ILE A 56 17.06 -21.74 -31.41
CA ILE A 56 16.79 -21.05 -30.14
C ILE A 56 18.10 -20.62 -29.47
N PHE A 57 19.11 -21.51 -29.42
CA PHE A 57 20.42 -21.15 -28.86
C PHE A 57 21.16 -20.09 -29.68
N LYS A 58 21.00 -20.08 -31.01
CA LYS A 58 21.51 -19.01 -31.87
C LYS A 58 20.84 -17.67 -31.54
N ILE A 59 19.52 -17.66 -31.37
CA ILE A 59 18.75 -16.47 -30.97
C ILE A 59 19.22 -15.96 -29.61
N ILE A 60 19.33 -16.83 -28.61
CA ILE A 60 19.83 -16.48 -27.27
C ILE A 60 21.19 -15.78 -27.35
N LYS A 61 22.14 -16.37 -28.09
CA LYS A 61 23.49 -15.78 -28.23
C LYS A 61 23.45 -14.39 -28.87
N VAL A 62 22.74 -14.25 -29.99
CA VAL A 62 22.62 -12.98 -30.72
C VAL A 62 21.95 -11.91 -29.85
N LYS A 63 20.85 -12.26 -29.17
CA LYS A 63 20.11 -11.32 -28.33
C LYS A 63 20.84 -10.94 -27.04
N ASP A 64 21.60 -11.85 -26.45
CA ASP A 64 22.49 -11.53 -25.31
C ASP A 64 23.59 -10.54 -25.71
N GLU A 65 24.17 -10.69 -26.91
CA GLU A 65 25.14 -9.73 -27.46
C GLU A 65 24.49 -8.38 -27.78
N GLU A 66 23.28 -8.37 -28.34
CA GLU A 66 22.51 -7.15 -28.62
C GLU A 66 22.26 -6.36 -27.33
N VAL A 67 21.73 -7.02 -26.30
CA VAL A 67 21.48 -6.44 -24.97
C VAL A 67 22.75 -5.84 -24.35
N LYS A 68 23.88 -6.56 -24.41
CA LYS A 68 25.17 -6.08 -23.88
C LYS A 68 25.66 -4.83 -24.59
N ASN A 69 25.30 -4.66 -25.86
CA ASN A 69 25.71 -3.55 -26.71
C ASN A 69 24.74 -2.36 -26.68
N ILE A 70 23.61 -2.44 -25.96
CA ILE A 70 22.72 -1.30 -25.77
C ILE A 70 23.47 -0.22 -24.98
N LYS A 71 23.86 0.85 -25.68
CA LYS A 71 24.20 2.12 -25.05
C LYS A 71 22.91 2.81 -24.67
N ASN A 72 22.81 3.36 -23.47
CA ASN A 72 21.66 4.14 -23.00
C ASN A 72 21.31 5.23 -24.04
N LYS A 73 20.32 4.94 -24.91
CA LYS A 73 19.78 5.87 -25.89
C LYS A 73 18.48 6.38 -25.31
N ASN A 74 18.56 7.45 -24.51
CA ASN A 74 17.45 7.88 -23.67
C ASN A 74 16.30 8.45 -24.50
N LYS A 75 15.28 7.64 -24.78
CA LYS A 75 13.94 8.18 -24.97
C LYS A 75 13.49 8.67 -23.60
N SER A 76 13.47 9.98 -23.43
CA SER A 76 13.19 10.64 -22.17
C SER A 76 11.72 11.07 -22.14
N TYR A 77 10.96 10.57 -21.16
CA TYR A 77 9.56 10.96 -20.90
C TYR A 77 9.47 12.16 -19.93
N LYS A 78 10.46 13.06 -19.96
CA LYS A 78 10.67 14.09 -18.91
C LYS A 78 9.47 14.98 -18.61
N ASP A 79 8.52 15.12 -19.55
CA ASP A 79 7.48 16.14 -19.45
C ASP A 79 6.04 15.59 -19.32
N ASN A 80 5.80 14.28 -19.45
CA ASN A 80 4.45 13.71 -19.30
C ASN A 80 4.44 12.37 -18.57
N VAL A 81 4.05 12.41 -17.29
CA VAL A 81 3.88 11.23 -16.43
C VAL A 81 2.79 10.29 -16.96
N LEU A 82 1.72 10.81 -17.57
CA LEU A 82 0.62 9.99 -18.10
C LEU A 82 1.10 9.13 -19.28
N ASP A 83 1.88 9.70 -20.20
CA ASP A 83 2.44 8.93 -21.33
C ASP A 83 3.39 7.83 -20.84
N TYR A 84 4.14 8.10 -19.77
CA TYR A 84 5.01 7.10 -19.14
C TYR A 84 4.18 5.97 -18.49
N ILE A 85 3.08 6.32 -17.82
CA ILE A 85 2.15 5.34 -17.22
C ILE A 85 1.53 4.46 -18.29
N ASP A 86 0.95 5.05 -19.34
CA ASP A 86 0.30 4.31 -20.42
C ASP A 86 1.30 3.37 -21.11
N TYR A 87 2.53 3.85 -21.30
CA TYR A 87 3.61 3.02 -21.82
C TYR A 87 3.93 1.83 -20.89
N LEU A 88 4.11 2.05 -19.59
CA LEU A 88 4.39 0.97 -18.64
C LEU A 88 3.22 -0.02 -18.54
N GLN A 89 1.99 0.45 -18.56
CA GLN A 89 0.80 -0.41 -18.57
C GLN A 89 0.75 -1.28 -19.83
N SER A 90 1.09 -0.73 -21.00
CA SER A 90 1.21 -1.51 -22.24
C SER A 90 2.27 -2.61 -22.09
N ILE A 91 3.44 -2.29 -21.53
CA ILE A 91 4.52 -3.27 -21.30
C ILE A 91 4.08 -4.36 -20.32
N ILE A 92 3.39 -4.00 -19.24
CA ILE A 92 2.89 -4.96 -18.26
C ILE A 92 1.84 -5.89 -18.87
N ASN A 93 0.96 -5.36 -19.71
CA ASN A 93 -0.01 -6.18 -20.43
C ASN A 93 0.69 -7.17 -21.38
N GLU A 94 1.74 -6.73 -22.10
CA GLU A 94 2.55 -7.65 -22.92
C GLU A 94 3.20 -8.76 -22.06
N ILE A 95 3.73 -8.42 -20.87
CA ILE A 95 4.33 -9.41 -19.95
C ILE A 95 3.28 -10.37 -19.39
N ASN A 96 2.10 -9.86 -19.02
CA ASN A 96 1.01 -10.70 -18.51
C ASN A 96 0.52 -11.70 -19.56
N ILE A 97 0.43 -11.29 -20.84
CA ILE A 97 0.12 -12.19 -21.95
C ILE A 97 1.20 -13.28 -22.08
N MET A 98 2.49 -12.91 -21.99
CA MET A 98 3.58 -13.89 -22.00
C MET A 98 3.53 -14.86 -20.82
N ALA A 99 3.19 -14.38 -19.62
CA ALA A 99 3.11 -15.19 -18.41
C ALA A 99 1.97 -16.23 -18.46
N GLN A 100 0.92 -15.96 -19.23
CA GLN A 100 -0.18 -16.91 -19.46
C GLN A 100 0.19 -18.03 -20.43
N CYS A 101 1.26 -17.87 -21.23
CA CYS A 101 1.74 -18.94 -22.08
C CYS A 101 2.29 -20.08 -21.22
N ASN A 102 1.49 -21.13 -21.07
CA ASN A 102 1.71 -22.24 -20.15
C ASN A 102 2.78 -23.22 -20.69
N VAL A 103 4.02 -22.75 -20.90
CA VAL A 103 5.12 -23.55 -21.47
C VAL A 103 5.54 -24.69 -20.54
N PHE A 104 5.25 -24.57 -19.24
CA PHE A 104 5.45 -25.65 -18.28
C PHE A 104 4.42 -26.78 -18.40
N ASN A 105 3.43 -26.67 -19.28
CA ASN A 105 2.43 -27.71 -19.52
C ASN A 105 2.93 -28.68 -20.62
N ILE A 106 3.26 -29.91 -20.21
CA ILE A 106 4.06 -30.90 -20.98
C ILE A 106 3.27 -31.51 -22.16
N ASN A 107 1.96 -31.29 -22.24
CA ASN A 107 1.09 -31.95 -23.23
C ASN A 107 1.11 -31.35 -24.65
N ASN A 108 2.00 -30.40 -24.94
CA ASN A 108 2.13 -29.84 -26.28
C ASN A 108 3.01 -30.72 -27.18
N SER A 109 2.72 -30.74 -28.48
CA SER A 109 3.65 -31.33 -29.45
C SER A 109 5.01 -30.63 -29.37
N GLU A 110 6.10 -31.38 -29.61
CA GLU A 110 7.47 -30.86 -29.51
C GLU A 110 7.68 -29.61 -30.40
N GLU A 111 7.06 -29.58 -31.59
CA GLU A 111 7.10 -28.42 -32.49
C GLU A 111 6.38 -27.19 -31.92
N ASN A 112 5.23 -27.39 -31.29
CA ASN A 112 4.50 -26.31 -30.64
C ASN A 112 5.30 -25.76 -29.46
N GLU A 113 5.93 -26.62 -28.67
CA GLU A 113 6.76 -26.21 -27.54
C GLU A 113 7.99 -25.41 -28.00
N ILE A 114 8.72 -25.88 -29.02
CA ILE A 114 9.86 -25.16 -29.63
C ILE A 114 9.41 -23.77 -30.08
N ARG A 115 8.28 -23.70 -30.80
CA ARG A 115 7.71 -22.44 -31.28
C ARG A 115 7.36 -21.51 -30.11
N SER A 116 6.68 -22.00 -29.08
CA SER A 116 6.31 -21.19 -27.90
C SER A 116 7.54 -20.67 -27.15
N ILE A 117 8.55 -21.52 -26.89
CA ILE A 117 9.80 -21.08 -26.24
C ILE A 117 10.48 -19.98 -27.07
N LYS A 118 10.55 -20.17 -28.39
CA LYS A 118 11.17 -19.21 -29.32
C LYS A 118 10.43 -17.87 -29.31
N GLU A 119 9.10 -17.89 -29.44
CA GLU A 119 8.26 -16.68 -29.47
C GLU A 119 8.38 -15.89 -28.17
N ILE A 120 8.28 -16.56 -27.01
CA ILE A 120 8.36 -15.89 -25.71
C ILE A 120 9.75 -15.34 -25.44
N LEU A 121 10.83 -16.07 -25.81
CA LEU A 121 12.18 -15.54 -25.70
C LEU A 121 12.37 -14.28 -26.54
N LEU A 122 11.98 -14.33 -27.81
CA LEU A 122 12.08 -13.16 -28.70
C LEU A 122 11.31 -11.97 -28.15
N LYS A 123 10.09 -12.20 -27.67
CA LYS A 123 9.24 -11.16 -27.10
C LYS A 123 9.82 -10.59 -25.80
N SER A 124 10.35 -11.45 -24.93
CA SER A 124 11.01 -11.03 -23.68
C SER A 124 12.23 -10.17 -23.97
N TYR A 125 13.07 -10.54 -24.94
CA TYR A 125 14.21 -9.72 -25.36
C TYR A 125 13.77 -8.39 -25.99
N GLU A 126 12.73 -8.40 -26.83
CA GLU A 126 12.17 -7.17 -27.44
C GLU A 126 11.75 -6.17 -26.35
N ILE A 127 11.00 -6.64 -25.35
CA ILE A 127 10.57 -5.82 -24.21
C ILE A 127 11.78 -5.37 -23.39
N TYR A 128 12.75 -6.25 -23.14
CA TYR A 128 13.96 -5.90 -22.38
C TYR A 128 14.75 -4.77 -23.05
N ILE A 129 14.96 -4.89 -24.37
CA ILE A 129 15.66 -3.87 -25.18
C ILE A 129 14.88 -2.55 -25.13
N LYS A 130 13.55 -2.59 -25.34
CA LYS A 130 12.66 -1.42 -25.23
C LYS A 130 12.81 -0.72 -23.88
N MET A 131 12.74 -1.47 -22.78
CA MET A 131 12.86 -0.92 -21.42
C MET A 131 14.24 -0.34 -21.14
N LYS A 132 15.33 -0.97 -21.61
CA LYS A 132 16.71 -0.46 -21.45
C LYS A 132 16.97 0.85 -22.22
N CYS A 133 16.14 1.18 -23.20
CA CYS A 133 16.24 2.44 -23.96
C CYS A 133 15.46 3.61 -23.31
N ILE A 134 14.85 3.39 -22.15
CA ILE A 134 14.01 4.38 -21.49
C ILE A 134 14.68 4.84 -20.19
N GLU A 135 14.72 6.15 -20.00
CA GLU A 135 15.08 6.75 -18.72
C GLU A 135 13.85 6.69 -17.79
N PRO A 136 13.94 6.03 -16.62
CA PRO A 136 12.82 6.02 -15.70
C PRO A 136 12.49 7.43 -15.23
N PHE A 137 11.21 7.67 -14.93
CA PHE A 137 10.81 8.94 -14.31
C PHE A 137 11.56 9.11 -12.99
N LYS A 138 11.96 10.35 -12.63
CA LYS A 138 12.86 10.61 -11.50
C LYS A 138 12.31 10.23 -10.13
N ASP A 139 11.00 10.06 -10.02
CA ASP A 139 10.34 9.64 -8.77
C ASP A 139 10.72 8.20 -8.39
N ASN A 140 11.02 7.98 -7.12
CA ASN A 140 11.46 6.68 -6.61
C ASN A 140 10.45 5.56 -6.89
N ALA A 141 9.15 5.81 -6.82
CA ALA A 141 8.14 4.78 -7.07
C ALA A 141 8.20 4.29 -8.53
N TRP A 142 8.38 5.21 -9.48
CA TRP A 142 8.54 4.88 -10.89
C TRP A 142 9.87 4.19 -11.19
N ILE A 143 10.95 4.59 -10.51
CA ILE A 143 12.24 3.89 -10.56
C ILE A 143 12.08 2.44 -10.05
N ASN A 144 11.33 2.23 -8.97
CA ASN A 144 11.07 0.89 -8.43
C ASN A 144 10.26 0.04 -9.43
N VAL A 145 9.17 0.58 -9.99
CA VAL A 145 8.38 -0.08 -11.04
C VAL A 145 9.26 -0.48 -12.22
N TYR A 146 10.07 0.44 -12.72
CA TYR A 146 11.01 0.20 -13.82
C TYR A 146 11.98 -0.94 -13.50
N ASN A 147 12.64 -0.88 -12.34
CA ASN A 147 13.61 -1.88 -11.92
C ASN A 147 12.98 -3.27 -11.76
N ARG A 148 11.74 -3.35 -11.26
CA ARG A 148 11.01 -4.61 -11.09
C ARG A 148 10.59 -5.21 -12.41
N ILE A 149 10.11 -4.40 -13.37
CA ILE A 149 9.81 -4.87 -14.72
C ILE A 149 11.09 -5.42 -15.38
N ILE A 150 12.20 -4.68 -15.30
CA ILE A 150 13.51 -5.12 -15.79
C ILE A 150 13.90 -6.47 -15.19
N LYS A 151 13.82 -6.60 -13.86
CA LYS A 151 14.16 -7.83 -13.16
C LYS A 151 13.23 -8.98 -13.52
N ALA A 152 11.93 -8.74 -13.62
CA ALA A 152 10.96 -9.75 -14.05
C ALA A 152 11.30 -10.29 -15.44
N ILE A 153 11.63 -9.41 -16.39
CA ILE A 153 12.01 -9.81 -17.75
C ILE A 153 13.32 -10.62 -17.74
N GLU A 154 14.32 -10.22 -16.96
CA GLU A 154 15.58 -10.97 -16.80
C GLU A 154 15.34 -12.38 -16.25
N GLU A 155 14.45 -12.51 -15.26
CA GLU A 155 14.05 -13.79 -14.67
C GLU A 155 13.25 -14.65 -15.67
N TYR A 156 12.32 -14.07 -16.44
CA TYR A 156 11.64 -14.78 -17.53
C TYR A 156 12.63 -15.27 -18.60
N ILE A 157 13.53 -14.42 -19.08
CA ILE A 157 14.57 -14.80 -20.05
C ILE A 157 15.41 -15.97 -19.50
N SER A 158 15.80 -15.90 -18.23
CA SER A 158 16.58 -16.95 -17.56
C SER A 158 15.81 -18.27 -17.46
N SER A 159 14.53 -18.21 -17.09
CA SER A 159 13.62 -19.35 -17.07
C SER A 159 13.54 -20.03 -18.44
N TYR A 160 13.25 -19.28 -19.50
CA TYR A 160 13.09 -19.86 -20.84
C TYR A 160 14.41 -20.35 -21.46
N LYS A 161 15.55 -19.74 -21.13
CA LYS A 161 16.89 -20.30 -21.46
C LYS A 161 17.11 -21.66 -20.80
N LEU A 162 16.74 -21.79 -19.53
CA LEU A 162 16.84 -23.05 -18.81
C LEU A 162 15.86 -24.08 -19.38
N MET A 163 14.64 -23.70 -19.73
CA MET A 163 13.68 -24.59 -20.41
C MET A 163 14.22 -25.15 -21.73
N ALA A 164 14.80 -24.30 -22.59
CA ALA A 164 15.48 -24.78 -23.79
C ALA A 164 16.65 -25.75 -23.45
N SER A 165 17.37 -25.46 -22.37
CA SER A 165 18.49 -26.28 -21.88
C SER A 165 18.04 -27.61 -21.26
N VAL A 166 16.83 -27.70 -20.68
CA VAL A 166 16.22 -28.94 -20.19
C VAL A 166 16.09 -29.92 -21.35
N LYS A 167 15.59 -29.43 -22.50
CA LYS A 167 15.27 -30.26 -23.68
C LYS A 167 16.50 -30.88 -24.33
N VAL A 168 17.67 -30.26 -24.19
CA VAL A 168 18.95 -30.78 -24.71
C VAL A 168 19.86 -31.35 -23.62
N SER A 169 19.35 -31.58 -22.41
CA SER A 169 20.14 -32.16 -21.33
C SER A 169 20.56 -33.59 -21.64
N LYS A 170 21.74 -33.99 -21.13
CA LYS A 170 22.38 -35.27 -21.47
C LYS A 170 21.71 -36.45 -20.76
N ASN A 171 21.12 -36.22 -19.61
CA ASN A 171 20.39 -37.20 -18.82
C ASN A 171 19.22 -36.57 -18.06
N LEU A 172 18.35 -37.42 -17.51
CA LEU A 172 17.16 -37.00 -16.78
C LEU A 172 17.50 -36.22 -15.50
N SER A 173 18.62 -36.55 -14.84
CA SER A 173 19.06 -35.89 -13.61
C SER A 173 19.40 -34.42 -13.84
N GLU A 174 20.15 -34.14 -14.91
CA GLU A 174 20.50 -32.78 -15.35
C GLU A 174 19.24 -32.02 -15.78
N ALA A 175 18.36 -32.66 -16.55
CA ALA A 175 17.10 -32.09 -17.01
C ALA A 175 16.21 -31.65 -15.83
N ASN A 176 16.01 -32.52 -14.83
CA ASN A 176 15.20 -32.22 -13.65
C ASN A 176 15.78 -31.05 -12.84
N LYS A 177 17.11 -31.01 -12.65
CA LYS A 177 17.76 -29.89 -11.94
C LYS A 177 17.54 -28.57 -12.67
N LYS A 178 17.70 -28.54 -14.00
CA LYS A 178 17.46 -27.32 -14.79
C LYS A 178 15.99 -26.93 -14.82
N LEU A 179 15.06 -27.89 -14.84
CA LEU A 179 13.63 -27.61 -14.82
C LEU A 179 13.23 -26.97 -13.49
N LEU A 180 13.74 -27.48 -12.37
CA LEU A 180 13.50 -26.88 -11.06
C LEU A 180 14.00 -25.43 -11.03
N LEU A 181 15.24 -25.19 -11.50
CA LEU A 181 15.78 -23.83 -11.59
C LEU A 181 14.95 -22.94 -12.53
N ALA A 182 14.47 -23.46 -13.66
CA ALA A 182 13.62 -22.72 -14.60
C ALA A 182 12.30 -22.29 -13.92
N GLN A 183 11.66 -23.22 -13.19
CA GLN A 183 10.46 -22.92 -12.41
C GLN A 183 10.73 -21.85 -11.35
N GLU A 184 11.84 -21.96 -10.61
CA GLU A 184 12.22 -20.95 -9.61
C GLU A 184 12.42 -19.56 -10.23
N HIS A 185 13.04 -19.46 -11.41
CA HIS A 185 13.16 -18.20 -12.15
C HIS A 185 11.80 -17.68 -12.60
N ASN A 186 10.90 -18.55 -13.08
CA ASN A 186 9.55 -18.16 -13.49
C ASN A 186 8.71 -17.64 -12.31
N ASP A 187 8.81 -18.32 -11.17
CA ASP A 187 8.11 -17.92 -9.93
C ASP A 187 8.63 -16.55 -9.47
N ARG A 188 9.95 -16.33 -9.46
CA ARG A 188 10.53 -15.01 -9.17
C ARG A 188 10.06 -13.93 -10.14
N ALA A 189 10.00 -14.22 -11.44
CA ALA A 189 9.50 -13.27 -12.43
C ALA A 189 8.04 -12.88 -12.16
N THR A 190 7.22 -13.86 -11.78
CA THR A 190 5.81 -13.67 -11.41
C THR A 190 5.69 -12.82 -10.15
N ASP A 191 6.51 -13.09 -9.13
CA ASP A 191 6.53 -12.31 -7.88
C ASP A 191 6.92 -10.84 -8.13
N GLU A 192 7.91 -10.59 -9.00
CA GLU A 192 8.31 -9.21 -9.37
C GLU A 192 7.19 -8.46 -10.10
N MET A 193 6.50 -9.11 -11.04
CA MET A 193 5.34 -8.53 -11.73
C MET A 193 4.16 -8.29 -10.78
N TYR A 194 3.98 -9.20 -9.82
CA TYR A 194 2.98 -9.07 -8.78
C TYR A 194 3.22 -7.81 -7.94
N ILE A 195 4.46 -7.61 -7.47
CA ILE A 195 4.84 -6.43 -6.68
C ILE A 195 4.71 -5.15 -7.53
N CYS A 196 5.18 -5.17 -8.78
CA CYS A 196 5.04 -4.08 -9.74
C CYS A 196 3.58 -3.62 -9.91
N SER A 197 2.66 -4.57 -10.10
CA SER A 197 1.21 -4.30 -10.20
C SER A 197 0.67 -3.66 -8.92
N GLY A 198 1.18 -4.07 -7.76
CA GLY A 198 0.89 -3.45 -6.46
C GLY A 198 1.30 -1.97 -6.40
N ILE A 199 2.53 -1.64 -6.81
CA ILE A 199 3.00 -0.24 -6.86
C ILE A 199 2.11 0.57 -7.79
N ILE A 200 1.85 0.09 -9.00
CA ILE A 200 1.05 0.83 -9.99
C ILE A 200 -0.38 1.04 -9.52
N HIS A 201 -1.01 0.03 -8.92
CA HIS A 201 -2.34 0.19 -8.37
C HIS A 201 -2.36 1.27 -7.29
N ILE A 202 -1.36 1.29 -6.39
CA ILE A 202 -1.22 2.33 -5.39
C ILE A 202 -1.03 3.69 -6.06
N LEU A 203 -0.13 3.81 -7.03
CA LEU A 203 0.09 5.06 -7.75
C LEU A 203 -1.17 5.54 -8.49
N HIS A 204 -1.93 4.65 -9.12
CA HIS A 204 -3.16 4.96 -9.85
C HIS A 204 -4.27 5.48 -8.93
N VAL A 205 -4.46 4.84 -7.77
CA VAL A 205 -5.38 5.33 -6.73
C VAL A 205 -5.01 6.76 -6.29
N ASN A 206 -3.73 7.12 -6.31
CA ASN A 206 -3.25 8.43 -5.88
C ASN A 206 -3.23 9.49 -7.02
N LEU A 207 -3.05 9.09 -8.27
CA LEU A 207 -3.12 10.00 -9.43
C LEU A 207 -4.54 10.56 -9.65
N GLY A 208 -5.58 9.81 -9.27
CA GLY A 208 -6.95 10.32 -9.24
C GLY A 208 -7.19 11.42 -8.17
N ASN A 209 -6.26 11.60 -7.22
CA ASN A 209 -6.37 12.52 -6.10
C ASN A 209 -5.32 13.66 -6.10
N ASN A 210 -4.61 13.88 -7.21
CA ASN A 210 -3.58 14.92 -7.42
C ASN A 210 -2.38 14.97 -6.45
N ASP A 211 -2.36 14.22 -5.34
CA ASP A 211 -1.25 14.25 -4.38
C ASP A 211 -0.60 12.87 -4.16
N SER A 212 0.54 12.65 -4.82
CA SER A 212 1.43 11.49 -4.63
C SER A 212 1.96 11.33 -3.20
N LYS A 213 1.70 12.29 -2.31
CA LYS A 213 2.14 12.26 -0.92
C LYS A 213 1.07 11.72 0.06
N GLU A 214 -0.19 11.55 -0.37
CA GLU A 214 -1.24 10.90 0.42
C GLU A 214 -1.13 9.36 0.41
N VAL A 215 -0.18 8.81 -0.36
CA VAL A 215 0.04 7.38 -0.61
C VAL A 215 0.18 6.56 0.69
N VAL A 216 1.06 6.99 1.60
CA VAL A 216 1.33 6.25 2.85
C VAL A 216 0.07 6.21 3.72
N LEU A 217 -0.66 7.33 3.76
CA LEU A 217 -1.85 7.48 4.58
C LEU A 217 -3.04 6.67 4.02
N ASN A 218 -3.25 6.72 2.71
CA ASN A 218 -4.29 5.92 2.06
C ASN A 218 -3.99 4.43 2.15
N THR A 219 -2.70 4.07 2.12
CA THR A 219 -2.29 2.67 2.25
C THR A 219 -2.44 2.14 3.67
N MET A 220 -2.08 2.92 4.69
CA MET A 220 -2.35 2.56 6.10
C MET A 220 -3.84 2.39 6.37
N ASN A 221 -4.68 3.27 5.81
CA ASN A 221 -6.13 3.14 5.90
C ASN A 221 -6.63 1.89 5.18
N ARG A 222 -6.11 1.59 3.98
CA ARG A 222 -6.46 0.36 3.24
C ARG A 222 -6.10 -0.89 4.03
N ILE A 223 -4.88 -0.97 4.57
CA ILE A 223 -4.43 -2.11 5.39
C ILE A 223 -5.35 -2.31 6.61
N SER A 224 -5.83 -1.22 7.22
CA SER A 224 -6.74 -1.31 8.37
C SER A 224 -8.17 -1.78 8.02
N ARG A 225 -8.51 -1.87 6.73
CA ARG A 225 -9.84 -2.23 6.22
C ARG A 225 -9.88 -3.58 5.49
N LEU A 226 -8.74 -4.28 5.39
CA LEU A 226 -8.70 -5.57 4.69
C LEU A 226 -9.55 -6.60 5.42
N GLU A 227 -10.43 -7.27 4.68
CA GLU A 227 -11.19 -8.43 5.18
C GLU A 227 -10.26 -9.62 5.47
N SER A 228 -10.73 -10.64 6.20
CA SER A 228 -9.88 -11.78 6.62
C SER A 228 -9.20 -12.49 5.45
N ASN A 229 -9.89 -12.66 4.33
CA ASN A 229 -9.34 -13.30 3.12
C ASN A 229 -8.33 -12.39 2.41
N GLU A 230 -8.61 -11.09 2.32
CA GLU A 230 -7.69 -10.11 1.75
C GLU A 230 -6.44 -9.96 2.62
N MET A 231 -6.59 -10.08 3.93
CA MET A 231 -5.51 -10.02 4.91
C MET A 231 -4.52 -11.16 4.71
N ALA A 232 -4.99 -12.41 4.59
CA ALA A 232 -4.13 -13.56 4.32
C ALA A 232 -3.32 -13.36 3.03
N ILE A 233 -3.98 -12.89 1.98
CA ILE A 233 -3.37 -12.54 0.70
C ILE A 233 -2.33 -11.41 0.87
N ALA A 234 -2.64 -10.38 1.64
CA ALA A 234 -1.76 -9.24 1.86
C ALA A 234 -0.53 -9.58 2.72
N LYS A 235 -0.70 -10.50 3.68
CA LYS A 235 0.38 -11.08 4.49
C LYS A 235 1.35 -11.88 3.65
N GLN A 236 0.83 -12.80 2.83
CA GLN A 236 1.65 -13.60 1.93
C GLN A 236 2.54 -12.72 1.05
N LYS A 237 1.95 -11.68 0.42
CA LYS A 237 2.70 -10.71 -0.39
C LYS A 237 3.78 -9.95 0.39
N THR A 238 3.52 -9.64 1.66
CA THR A 238 4.49 -8.95 2.52
C THR A 238 5.64 -9.84 2.89
N TYR A 239 5.33 -11.09 3.24
CA TYR A 239 6.33 -12.10 3.48
C TYR A 239 7.20 -12.31 2.23
N ASP A 240 6.60 -12.45 1.05
CA ASP A 240 7.33 -12.63 -0.20
C ASP A 240 8.23 -11.41 -0.52
N TYR A 241 7.74 -10.20 -0.27
CA TYR A 241 8.51 -8.97 -0.43
C TYR A 241 9.74 -8.91 0.49
N PHE A 242 9.62 -9.35 1.74
CA PHE A 242 10.72 -9.39 2.73
C PHE A 242 11.40 -10.76 2.83
N LYS A 243 11.16 -11.68 1.90
CA LYS A 243 11.59 -13.09 2.00
C LYS A 243 13.10 -13.26 2.15
N GLN A 244 13.89 -12.34 1.61
CA GLN A 244 15.35 -12.36 1.75
C GLN A 244 15.84 -11.87 3.14
N GLN A 245 14.98 -11.16 3.85
CA GLN A 245 15.23 -10.58 5.17
C GLN A 245 14.64 -11.42 6.30
N LEU A 246 13.64 -12.26 6.02
CA LEU A 246 12.96 -13.12 6.98
C LEU A 246 13.56 -14.54 6.97
N ASP A 247 14.05 -15.00 8.11
CA ASP A 247 14.81 -16.27 8.20
C ASP A 247 13.94 -17.52 8.44
N LYS A 248 12.63 -17.33 8.62
CA LYS A 248 11.63 -18.34 9.00
C LYS A 248 10.50 -18.35 7.98
N PRO A 249 9.75 -19.45 7.82
CA PRO A 249 8.60 -19.49 6.92
C PRO A 249 7.43 -18.63 7.45
N LEU A 250 6.46 -18.29 6.59
CA LEU A 250 5.33 -17.41 6.94
C LEU A 250 4.56 -17.92 8.17
N GLU A 251 4.35 -19.24 8.27
CA GLU A 251 3.61 -19.88 9.35
C GLU A 251 4.26 -19.64 10.72
N TYR A 252 5.59 -19.44 10.77
CA TYR A 252 6.26 -19.09 12.03
C TYR A 252 5.84 -17.70 12.52
N TYR A 253 5.68 -16.73 11.61
CA TYR A 253 5.31 -15.36 11.97
C TYR A 253 3.80 -15.21 12.21
N ASP A 254 2.97 -15.94 11.45
CA ASP A 254 1.51 -15.92 11.62
C ASP A 254 1.06 -16.58 12.93
N ASN A 255 1.81 -17.55 13.46
CA ASN A 255 1.47 -18.24 14.71
C ASN A 255 1.83 -17.45 15.98
N LYS A 256 2.44 -16.27 15.87
CA LYS A 256 2.72 -15.42 17.03
C LYS A 256 1.47 -14.61 17.39
N ASN A 257 1.22 -14.41 18.68
CA ASN A 257 0.06 -13.63 19.18
C ASN A 257 0.04 -12.17 18.68
N GLU A 258 1.16 -11.70 18.14
CA GLU A 258 1.31 -10.39 17.53
C GLU A 258 1.56 -10.61 16.03
N ASP A 259 0.71 -10.00 15.20
CA ASP A 259 0.73 -10.18 13.76
C ASP A 259 1.92 -9.43 13.13
N VAL A 260 3.10 -10.01 13.24
CA VAL A 260 4.35 -9.38 12.82
C VAL A 260 4.33 -9.02 11.33
N ILE A 261 3.72 -9.87 10.50
CA ILE A 261 3.63 -9.64 9.07
C ILE A 261 2.71 -8.44 8.78
N TYR A 262 1.64 -8.27 9.56
CA TYR A 262 0.79 -7.09 9.46
C TYR A 262 1.55 -5.78 9.72
N GLU A 263 2.47 -5.76 10.68
CA GLU A 263 3.31 -4.58 10.92
C GLU A 263 4.27 -4.31 9.74
N LEU A 264 4.86 -5.37 9.17
CA LEU A 264 5.69 -5.26 7.97
C LEU A 264 4.90 -4.84 6.72
N MET A 265 3.58 -4.99 6.68
CA MET A 265 2.76 -4.56 5.54
C MET A 265 2.86 -3.04 5.33
N GLN A 266 2.78 -2.26 6.40
CA GLN A 266 2.90 -0.79 6.31
C GLN A 266 4.28 -0.37 5.78
N TYR A 267 5.29 -1.15 6.15
CA TYR A 267 6.67 -0.95 5.77
C TYR A 267 6.88 -1.24 4.29
N ARG A 268 6.39 -2.39 3.81
CA ARG A 268 6.41 -2.77 2.39
C ARG A 268 5.90 -1.62 1.52
N GLU A 269 4.72 -1.11 1.85
CA GLU A 269 4.03 -0.13 1.03
C GLU A 269 4.77 1.21 1.02
N THR A 270 5.26 1.64 2.19
CA THR A 270 6.08 2.85 2.30
C THR A 270 7.35 2.73 1.45
N ILE A 271 8.06 1.61 1.52
CA ILE A 271 9.29 1.40 0.74
C ILE A 271 8.99 1.45 -0.76
N MET A 272 7.98 0.71 -1.19
CA MET A 272 7.57 0.59 -2.60
C MET A 272 7.28 1.95 -3.24
N THR A 273 6.71 2.89 -2.48
CA THR A 273 6.21 4.15 -3.01
C THR A 273 7.10 5.35 -2.76
N THR A 274 8.09 5.24 -1.87
CA THR A 274 8.76 6.41 -1.34
C THR A 274 10.27 6.36 -1.51
N PHE A 275 10.89 5.19 -1.35
CA PHE A 275 12.34 5.05 -1.34
C PHE A 275 12.84 4.33 -2.58
N ASN A 276 14.11 4.56 -2.91
CA ASN A 276 14.77 3.74 -3.91
C ASN A 276 15.05 2.36 -3.30
N GLU A 277 14.33 1.32 -3.72
CA GLU A 277 14.39 -0.01 -3.09
C GLU A 277 15.81 -0.57 -3.04
N ILE A 278 16.61 -0.36 -4.09
CA ILE A 278 17.98 -0.87 -4.18
C ILE A 278 18.84 -0.26 -3.06
N THR A 279 18.77 1.06 -2.88
CA THR A 279 19.55 1.76 -1.87
C THR A 279 19.01 1.46 -0.46
N PHE A 280 17.69 1.44 -0.30
CA PHE A 280 17.01 1.10 0.94
C PHE A 280 17.40 -0.30 1.44
N PHE A 281 17.24 -1.34 0.61
CA PHE A 281 17.58 -2.71 1.01
C PHE A 281 19.08 -2.90 1.24
N ARG A 282 19.94 -2.15 0.54
CA ARG A 282 21.38 -2.15 0.80
C ARG A 282 21.70 -1.63 2.22
N LYS A 283 21.06 -0.54 2.65
CA LYS A 283 21.20 0.01 4.01
C LYS A 283 20.61 -0.95 5.05
N LEU A 284 19.41 -1.47 4.80
CA LEU A 284 18.72 -2.41 5.70
C LEU A 284 19.55 -3.69 5.92
N ASN A 285 19.99 -4.33 4.84
CA ASN A 285 20.77 -5.57 4.92
C ASN A 285 22.13 -5.35 5.62
N LEU A 286 22.75 -4.19 5.42
CA LEU A 286 23.98 -3.82 6.12
C LEU A 286 23.77 -3.76 7.64
N VAL A 287 22.76 -3.01 8.10
CA VAL A 287 22.45 -2.89 9.53
C VAL A 287 22.08 -4.25 10.13
N ARG A 288 21.23 -5.03 9.44
CA ARG A 288 20.85 -6.38 9.85
C ARG A 288 22.08 -7.27 10.03
N THR A 289 22.99 -7.27 9.06
CA THR A 289 24.23 -8.06 9.10
C THR A 289 25.12 -7.67 10.28
N ILE A 290 25.19 -6.38 10.63
CA ILE A 290 25.95 -5.89 11.80
C ILE A 290 25.33 -6.45 13.10
N LEU A 291 24.01 -6.36 13.25
CA LEU A 291 23.29 -6.87 14.43
C LEU A 291 23.41 -8.39 14.55
N GLU A 292 23.20 -9.13 13.46
CA GLU A 292 23.32 -10.59 13.43
C GLU A 292 24.72 -11.06 13.81
N ASN A 293 25.76 -10.44 13.27
CA ASN A 293 27.14 -10.82 13.59
C ASN A 293 27.51 -10.49 15.03
N SER A 294 27.03 -9.36 15.54
CA SER A 294 27.20 -8.98 16.94
C SER A 294 26.46 -9.95 17.87
N ASN A 295 25.23 -10.33 17.54
CA ASN A 295 24.42 -11.29 18.29
C ASN A 295 25.03 -12.70 18.30
N LYS A 296 25.56 -13.16 17.16
CA LYS A 296 26.28 -14.45 17.07
C LYS A 296 27.50 -14.50 17.98
N LYS A 297 28.13 -13.34 18.22
CA LYS A 297 29.29 -13.23 19.09
C LYS A 297 28.91 -13.25 20.57
N ASP A 298 27.98 -12.38 20.98
CA ASP A 298 27.45 -12.33 22.34
C ASP A 298 26.06 -11.70 22.31
N LYS A 299 25.05 -12.55 22.46
CA LYS A 299 23.63 -12.17 22.51
C LYS A 299 23.32 -11.26 23.71
N SER A 300 23.99 -11.47 24.85
CA SER A 300 23.70 -10.73 26.10
C SER A 300 23.98 -9.23 25.94
N ILE A 301 25.04 -8.87 25.20
CA ILE A 301 25.40 -7.49 24.89
C ILE A 301 24.34 -6.84 23.99
N ILE A 302 23.81 -7.54 22.98
CA ILE A 302 22.75 -6.98 22.12
C ILE A 302 21.46 -6.77 22.89
N ILE A 303 21.05 -7.74 23.71
CA ILE A 303 19.90 -7.58 24.62
C ILE A 303 20.08 -6.32 25.48
N LYS A 304 21.28 -6.12 26.03
CA LYS A 304 21.59 -4.94 26.83
C LYS A 304 21.48 -3.63 26.04
N ILE A 305 22.10 -3.55 24.86
CA ILE A 305 22.05 -2.36 23.99
C ILE A 305 20.59 -2.00 23.66
N LEU A 306 19.77 -2.98 23.27
CA LEU A 306 18.38 -2.74 22.89
C LEU A 306 17.52 -2.38 24.10
N ASN A 307 17.74 -3.01 25.26
CA ASN A 307 17.03 -2.67 26.49
C ASN A 307 17.34 -1.25 26.98
N THR A 308 18.61 -0.84 26.96
CA THR A 308 19.00 0.54 27.29
C THR A 308 18.41 1.53 26.27
N SER A 309 18.27 1.12 25.01
CA SER A 309 17.73 1.97 23.93
C SER A 309 16.20 1.98 23.85
N LYS A 310 15.45 1.22 24.66
CA LYS A 310 13.99 1.05 24.48
C LYS A 310 13.22 2.37 24.53
N ASN A 311 13.60 3.28 25.43
CA ASN A 311 12.96 4.59 25.56
C ASN A 311 13.31 5.49 24.36
N ASN A 312 14.56 5.43 23.88
CA ASN A 312 14.96 6.11 22.66
C ASN A 312 14.17 5.60 21.46
N LEU A 313 13.97 4.28 21.33
CA LEU A 313 13.14 3.69 20.27
C LEU A 313 11.68 4.15 20.37
N THR A 314 11.11 4.24 21.58
CA THR A 314 9.78 4.82 21.78
C THR A 314 9.71 6.29 21.35
N ASP A 315 10.70 7.11 21.71
CA ASP A 315 10.76 8.51 21.29
C ASP A 315 10.96 8.67 19.78
N ILE A 316 11.77 7.80 19.17
CA ILE A 316 11.95 7.72 17.72
C ILE A 316 10.60 7.49 17.04
N LEU A 317 9.79 6.54 17.53
CA LEU A 317 8.46 6.27 17.00
C LEU A 317 7.55 7.51 17.10
N LYS A 318 7.58 8.24 18.23
CA LYS A 318 6.85 9.52 18.39
C LYS A 318 7.29 10.58 17.40
N ASN A 319 8.60 10.70 17.15
CA ASN A 319 9.13 11.71 16.23
C ASN A 319 8.78 11.39 14.78
N PHE A 320 8.94 10.14 14.33
CA PHE A 320 8.52 9.71 13.00
C PHE A 320 7.05 9.94 12.75
N TYR A 321 6.26 9.67 13.77
CA TYR A 321 4.85 9.91 13.76
C TYR A 321 4.51 11.40 13.60
N ASN A 322 5.15 12.28 14.38
CA ASN A 322 4.90 13.72 14.30
C ASN A 322 5.33 14.27 12.94
N LEU A 323 6.43 13.76 12.38
CA LEU A 323 6.85 14.07 11.01
C LEU A 323 5.81 13.63 9.98
N SER A 324 5.25 12.42 10.12
CA SER A 324 4.22 11.92 9.20
C SER A 324 2.94 12.75 9.29
N LYS A 325 2.58 13.14 10.51
CA LYS A 325 1.48 14.05 10.84
C LYS A 325 1.63 15.41 10.16
N GLU A 326 2.80 16.03 10.30
CA GLU A 326 3.10 17.32 9.67
C GLU A 326 3.21 17.23 8.15
N ALA A 327 3.80 16.15 7.63
CA ALA A 327 3.83 15.88 6.19
C ALA A 327 2.40 15.82 5.62
N GLY A 328 1.49 15.13 6.31
CA GLY A 328 0.07 15.11 5.97
C GLY A 328 -0.60 16.49 5.91
N TYR A 329 -0.17 17.47 6.72
CA TYR A 329 -0.65 18.86 6.60
C TYR A 329 -0.23 19.47 5.26
N LEU A 330 1.07 19.43 4.93
CA LEU A 330 1.59 20.11 3.73
C LEU A 330 1.03 19.56 2.42
N CYS A 331 0.69 18.28 2.37
CA CYS A 331 0.15 17.64 1.16
C CYS A 331 -1.31 17.99 0.89
N LYS A 332 -1.92 18.88 1.66
CA LYS A 332 -3.34 19.27 1.55
C LYS A 332 -3.56 20.77 1.45
N TYR A 333 -2.58 21.56 1.88
CA TYR A 333 -2.52 22.95 1.46
C TYR A 333 -2.03 22.91 0.01
N ASP A 334 -2.83 23.43 -0.93
CA ASP A 334 -2.36 23.64 -2.30
C ASP A 334 -0.99 24.30 -2.21
N ILE A 335 0.03 23.63 -2.76
CA ILE A 335 1.47 23.85 -2.55
C ILE A 335 1.94 25.14 -3.27
N TYR A 336 1.15 26.22 -3.21
CA TYR A 336 1.54 27.50 -3.78
C TYR A 336 2.48 28.29 -2.88
N ASP A 337 2.74 27.82 -1.65
CA ASP A 337 3.72 28.41 -0.74
C ASP A 337 4.90 27.44 -0.54
N GLU A 338 5.82 27.46 -1.52
CA GLU A 338 7.04 26.66 -1.48
C GLU A 338 7.97 27.10 -0.33
N GLU A 339 7.98 28.39 0.03
CA GLU A 339 8.71 28.93 1.17
C GLU A 339 8.27 28.26 2.48
N PHE A 340 6.97 28.22 2.76
CA PHE A 340 6.42 27.54 3.92
C PHE A 340 6.76 26.05 3.92
N ALA A 341 6.70 25.39 2.74
CA ALA A 341 7.08 24.00 2.62
C ALA A 341 8.56 23.76 2.93
N MET A 342 9.45 24.66 2.52
CA MET A 342 10.88 24.60 2.83
C MET A 342 11.16 24.90 4.30
N GLU A 343 10.48 25.88 4.90
CA GLU A 343 10.61 26.19 6.33
C GLU A 343 10.26 24.97 7.18
N LYS A 344 9.13 24.30 6.88
CA LYS A 344 8.75 23.04 7.52
C LYS A 344 9.72 21.92 7.19
N GLY A 345 10.17 21.82 5.94
CA GLY A 345 11.18 20.85 5.52
C GLY A 345 12.48 20.93 6.34
N ILE A 346 12.97 22.12 6.65
CA ILE A 346 14.14 22.34 7.52
C ILE A 346 13.88 21.80 8.93
N ASN A 347 12.72 22.11 9.52
CA ASN A 347 12.35 21.62 10.84
C ASN A 347 12.17 20.09 10.87
N TRP A 348 11.66 19.52 9.78
CA TRP A 348 11.56 18.07 9.63
C TRP A 348 12.90 17.40 9.52
N TYR A 349 13.80 17.97 8.72
CA TYR A 349 15.17 17.49 8.61
C TYR A 349 15.84 17.47 9.99
N LYS A 350 15.72 18.55 10.77
CA LYS A 350 16.25 18.61 12.15
C LYS A 350 15.65 17.54 13.05
N THR A 351 14.32 17.41 13.04
CA THR A 351 13.61 16.40 13.87
C THR A 351 14.05 14.99 13.50
N LEU A 352 14.19 14.70 12.21
CA LEU A 352 14.66 13.43 11.71
C LEU A 352 16.12 13.18 12.08
N TYR A 353 16.95 14.22 12.06
CA TYR A 353 18.35 14.11 12.42
C TYR A 353 18.57 13.97 13.94
N GLU A 354 18.22 15.00 14.71
CA GLU A 354 18.45 15.05 16.16
C GLU A 354 17.49 14.14 16.93
N GLY A 355 16.22 14.12 16.52
CA GLY A 355 15.18 13.36 17.18
C GLY A 355 15.20 11.88 16.84
N VAL A 356 15.83 11.49 15.73
CA VAL A 356 15.78 10.09 15.26
C VAL A 356 17.15 9.50 14.93
N TYR A 357 17.84 10.03 13.91
CA TYR A 357 19.13 9.49 13.45
C TYR A 357 20.15 9.39 14.59
N LYS A 358 20.30 10.45 15.37
CA LYS A 358 21.20 10.51 16.54
C LYS A 358 20.85 9.50 17.64
N LYS A 359 19.58 9.18 17.81
CA LYS A 359 19.10 8.25 18.84
C LYS A 359 19.25 6.78 18.41
N ILE A 360 19.14 6.48 17.11
CA ILE A 360 19.15 5.12 16.59
C ILE A 360 20.54 4.63 16.18
N MET A 361 21.38 5.50 15.62
CA MET A 361 22.73 5.12 15.18
C MET A 361 23.66 4.59 16.29
N PRO A 362 23.59 5.04 17.55
CA PRO A 362 24.36 4.46 18.64
C PRO A 362 24.18 2.94 18.78
N ILE A 363 22.98 2.42 18.52
CA ILE A 363 22.69 0.97 18.52
C ILE A 363 23.58 0.25 17.49
N VAL A 364 23.64 0.80 16.28
CA VAL A 364 24.41 0.23 15.16
C VAL A 364 25.92 0.37 15.40
N THR A 365 26.39 1.52 15.89
CA THR A 365 27.82 1.73 16.16
C THR A 365 28.32 0.87 17.32
N LEU A 366 27.52 0.68 18.37
CA LEU A 366 27.81 -0.25 19.46
C LEU A 366 27.86 -1.70 18.97
N ALA A 367 26.85 -2.15 18.21
CA ALA A 367 26.84 -3.50 17.63
C ALA A 367 28.04 -3.75 16.71
N TYR A 368 28.40 -2.79 15.85
CA TYR A 368 29.59 -2.89 15.00
C TYR A 368 30.89 -2.93 15.81
N THR A 369 30.99 -2.09 16.84
CA THR A 369 32.15 -2.05 17.75
C THR A 369 32.33 -3.40 18.44
N HIS A 370 31.24 -4.01 18.91
CA HIS A 370 31.23 -5.31 19.55
C HIS A 370 31.64 -6.41 18.57
N GLN A 371 31.08 -6.42 17.36
CA GLN A 371 31.44 -7.33 16.28
C GLN A 371 32.95 -7.31 15.98
N LYS A 372 33.62 -6.15 16.12
CA LYS A 372 35.05 -5.95 15.83
C LYS A 372 35.99 -6.28 17.01
N ASN A 373 35.54 -7.06 17.99
CA ASN A 373 36.36 -7.50 19.12
C ASN A 373 36.88 -6.41 20.05
N LYS A 374 36.14 -5.30 20.14
CA LYS A 374 36.33 -4.34 21.24
C LYS A 374 35.44 -4.75 22.42
N CYS A 375 36.00 -4.70 23.62
CA CYS A 375 35.22 -4.84 24.85
C CYS A 375 34.23 -3.68 24.92
N ILE A 376 32.98 -4.00 25.24
CA ILE A 376 31.94 -3.00 25.49
C ILE A 376 31.37 -3.33 26.86
N ASP A 377 31.58 -2.44 27.82
CA ASP A 377 30.97 -2.50 29.14
C ASP A 377 29.72 -1.62 29.22
N ASP A 378 29.09 -1.66 30.39
CA ASP A 378 27.85 -0.97 30.72
C ASP A 378 28.00 0.55 30.61
N GLU A 379 29.14 1.07 31.04
CA GLU A 379 29.44 2.49 31.01
C GLU A 379 29.50 2.98 29.57
N ILE A 380 30.18 2.26 28.68
CA ILE A 380 30.23 2.60 27.25
C ILE A 380 28.83 2.55 26.62
N ILE A 381 28.02 1.54 26.95
CA ILE A 381 26.66 1.40 26.41
C ILE A 381 25.80 2.58 26.84
N ASN A 382 25.76 2.87 28.15
CA ASN A 382 24.97 3.95 28.70
C ASN A 382 25.46 5.31 28.19
N ASN A 383 26.78 5.55 28.23
CA ASN A 383 27.35 6.81 27.78
C ASN A 383 27.08 7.07 26.29
N ARG A 384 27.18 6.05 25.43
CA ARG A 384 26.87 6.23 24.00
C ARG A 384 25.38 6.39 23.75
N ILE A 385 24.51 5.65 24.42
CA ILE A 385 23.07 5.77 24.16
C ILE A 385 22.52 7.11 24.68
N GLU A 386 23.07 7.64 25.76
CA GLU A 386 22.64 8.91 26.36
C GLU A 386 23.34 10.14 25.75
N TYR A 387 24.66 10.07 25.49
CA TYR A 387 25.48 11.25 25.18
C TYR A 387 26.17 11.22 23.81
N SER A 388 25.83 10.29 22.90
CA SER A 388 26.49 10.26 21.58
C SER A 388 26.43 11.60 20.86
N ILE A 389 27.60 12.17 20.59
CA ILE A 389 27.72 13.38 19.78
C ILE A 389 27.66 12.96 18.32
N PRO A 390 26.88 13.65 17.46
CA PRO A 390 26.67 13.15 16.10
C PRO A 390 27.92 13.19 15.22
N ALA A 391 28.92 14.04 15.55
CA ALA A 391 30.23 14.02 14.92
C ALA A 391 30.96 12.67 15.11
N ASP A 392 30.82 12.06 16.29
CA ASP A 392 31.42 10.75 16.58
C ASP A 392 30.77 9.65 15.74
N ILE A 393 29.47 9.77 15.44
CA ILE A 393 28.72 8.82 14.63
C ILE A 393 29.16 8.87 13.17
N THR A 394 29.23 10.08 12.59
CA THR A 394 29.63 10.26 11.18
C THR A 394 31.08 9.85 10.98
N ASP A 395 31.98 10.30 11.85
CA ASP A 395 33.39 9.93 11.84
C ASP A 395 33.59 8.43 11.98
N PHE A 396 32.79 7.77 12.81
CA PHE A 396 32.86 6.33 13.00
C PHE A 396 32.58 5.60 11.69
N PHE A 397 31.53 5.96 10.96
CA PHE A 397 31.20 5.26 9.71
C PHE A 397 32.13 5.62 8.56
N ASP A 398 32.69 6.83 8.52
CA ASP A 398 33.66 7.26 7.51
C ASP A 398 35.03 6.59 7.69
N LYS A 399 35.47 6.38 8.95
CA LYS A 399 36.75 5.72 9.26
C LYS A 399 36.70 4.19 9.07
N ASN A 400 35.53 3.57 9.09
CA ASN A 400 35.36 2.10 9.08
C ASN A 400 34.93 1.50 7.71
N THR A 401 35.38 2.10 6.59
CA THR A 401 34.94 1.79 5.21
C THR A 401 35.54 0.52 4.58
N LYS A 402 36.63 -0.05 5.11
CA LYS A 402 37.46 -1.04 4.39
C LYS A 402 36.87 -2.46 4.21
N LYS A 403 35.74 -2.82 4.87
CA LYS A 403 35.13 -4.17 4.73
C LYS A 403 33.61 -4.19 4.58
N LEU A 404 32.92 -3.17 5.07
CA LEU A 404 31.48 -2.98 4.95
C LEU A 404 31.31 -1.52 4.52
N SER A 405 30.52 -1.24 3.48
CA SER A 405 30.32 0.11 2.94
C SER A 405 29.49 0.99 3.90
N THR A 406 29.92 1.13 5.16
CA THR A 406 29.19 1.81 6.23
C THR A 406 28.94 3.30 5.97
N LYS A 407 29.71 3.92 5.07
CA LYS A 407 29.49 5.29 4.61
C LYS A 407 28.06 5.55 4.12
N ILE A 408 27.40 4.51 3.58
CA ILE A 408 25.99 4.61 3.14
C ILE A 408 25.03 4.96 4.28
N LEU A 409 25.40 4.68 5.54
CA LEU A 409 24.62 5.04 6.73
C LEU A 409 24.78 6.51 7.13
N ASN A 410 25.63 7.26 6.42
CA ASN A 410 25.72 8.72 6.50
C ASN A 410 24.97 9.40 5.32
N ASP A 411 24.29 8.64 4.45
CA ASP A 411 23.56 9.23 3.32
C ASP A 411 22.47 10.18 3.84
N GLY A 412 22.50 11.42 3.33
CA GLY A 412 21.58 12.48 3.73
C GLY A 412 21.97 13.24 4.99
N VAL A 413 23.03 12.83 5.69
CA VAL A 413 23.54 13.53 6.88
C VAL A 413 24.38 14.72 6.47
N ASP A 414 23.98 15.90 6.92
CA ASP A 414 24.73 17.14 6.76
C ASP A 414 24.88 17.85 8.10
N SER A 415 26.10 17.82 8.64
CA SER A 415 26.42 18.43 9.93
C SER A 415 26.30 19.95 9.93
N ARG A 416 26.26 20.60 8.76
CA ARG A 416 26.08 22.07 8.65
C ARG A 416 24.66 22.49 8.98
N ILE A 417 23.67 21.71 8.52
CA ILE A 417 22.25 21.94 8.83
C ILE A 417 21.97 21.67 10.31
N ARG A 418 22.70 20.73 10.92
CA ARG A 418 22.56 20.36 12.34
C ARG A 418 22.88 21.50 13.32
N ASN A 419 24.02 22.17 13.14
CA ASN A 419 24.55 23.12 14.13
C ASN A 419 23.80 24.47 14.16
N ALA A 420 22.67 24.57 13.47
CA ALA A 420 22.13 25.84 13.07
C ALA A 420 21.41 26.62 14.16
N GLU A 421 20.67 26.00 15.07
CA GLU A 421 19.90 26.85 16.01
C GLU A 421 20.80 27.67 16.94
N ALA A 422 21.93 27.09 17.36
CA ALA A 422 22.92 27.80 18.16
C ALA A 422 23.74 28.83 17.35
N HIS A 423 24.09 28.52 16.10
CA HIS A 423 25.14 29.27 15.38
C HIS A 423 24.85 29.56 13.89
N VAL A 424 23.71 29.16 13.31
CA VAL A 424 23.38 29.38 11.88
C VAL A 424 21.93 29.87 11.69
N GLU A 425 21.75 30.92 10.90
CA GLU A 425 20.45 31.42 10.44
C GLU A 425 20.14 30.80 9.06
N TYR A 426 18.89 30.39 8.84
CA TYR A 426 18.43 29.95 7.52
C TYR A 426 17.73 31.12 6.83
N VAL A 427 18.13 31.39 5.59
CA VAL A 427 17.46 32.36 4.74
C VAL A 427 16.92 31.62 3.53
N ILE A 428 15.60 31.55 3.42
CA ILE A 428 14.92 31.00 2.25
C ILE A 428 14.79 32.14 1.24
N ASN A 429 15.30 31.92 0.02
CA ASN A 429 15.08 32.82 -1.10
C ASN A 429 14.19 32.09 -2.12
N ASP A 430 12.90 32.43 -2.12
CA ASP A 430 11.89 31.81 -2.98
C ASP A 430 12.10 32.18 -4.47
N GLU A 431 12.49 33.43 -4.75
CA GLU A 431 12.78 33.90 -6.12
C GLU A 431 13.92 33.10 -6.78
N GLU A 432 14.97 32.83 -6.01
CA GLU A 432 16.13 32.03 -6.46
C GLU A 432 15.91 30.51 -6.25
N ARG A 433 14.85 30.09 -5.55
CA ARG A 433 14.57 28.71 -5.10
C ARG A 433 15.75 28.06 -4.39
N ILE A 434 16.37 28.80 -3.46
CA ILE A 434 17.52 28.34 -2.67
C ILE A 434 17.34 28.60 -1.17
N ILE A 435 18.08 27.83 -0.38
CA ILE A 435 18.20 27.91 1.08
C ILE A 435 19.65 28.24 1.40
N LYS A 436 19.88 29.40 2.03
CA LYS A 436 21.21 29.84 2.48
C LYS A 436 21.36 29.59 3.97
N LEU A 437 22.49 29.00 4.37
CA LEU A 437 22.90 28.82 5.75
C LEU A 437 23.94 29.89 6.09
N ILE A 438 23.65 30.76 7.06
CA ILE A 438 24.48 31.91 7.43
C ILE A 438 24.97 31.80 8.87
N ASP A 439 26.27 31.95 9.13
CA ASP A 439 26.82 31.95 10.49
C ASP A 439 26.30 33.16 11.32
N LYS A 440 25.81 32.88 12.53
CA LYS A 440 25.34 33.89 13.50
C LYS A 440 26.47 34.48 14.36
N LEU A 441 27.62 33.83 14.45
CA LEU A 441 28.67 34.15 15.44
C LEU A 441 29.54 35.36 15.06
N THR A 442 29.66 35.68 13.78
CA THR A 442 30.45 36.82 13.31
C THR A 442 29.63 38.10 13.30
N ARG A 443 29.67 38.85 14.42
CA ARG A 443 28.90 40.09 14.66
C ARG A 443 28.95 41.15 13.55
N ASP A 444 29.97 41.13 12.69
CA ASP A 444 30.17 42.14 11.63
C ASP A 444 30.19 41.58 10.19
N LYS A 445 30.16 40.26 9.98
CA LYS A 445 30.10 39.64 8.63
C LYS A 445 29.31 38.34 8.67
N LYS A 446 28.05 38.38 8.20
CA LYS A 446 27.26 37.20 7.88
C LYS A 446 28.01 36.37 6.83
N THR A 447 28.77 35.36 7.26
CA THR A 447 29.46 34.43 6.35
C THR A 447 28.53 33.30 5.97
N GLU A 448 28.38 33.10 4.66
CA GLU A 448 27.63 31.99 4.10
C GLU A 448 28.39 30.67 4.31
N ILE A 449 27.71 29.69 4.92
CA ILE A 449 28.26 28.37 5.23
C ILE A 449 27.92 27.37 4.11
N ALA A 450 26.71 27.46 3.55
CA ALA A 450 26.23 26.61 2.47
C ALA A 450 25.03 27.23 1.75
N ILE A 451 24.87 26.89 0.48
CA ILE A 451 23.67 27.12 -0.32
C ILE A 451 23.15 25.76 -0.79
N TYR A 452 21.84 25.56 -0.71
CA TYR A 452 21.16 24.44 -1.34
C TYR A 452 20.06 24.97 -2.24
N SER A 453 19.94 24.48 -3.46
CA SER A 453 18.67 24.58 -4.18
C SER A 453 17.59 23.77 -3.46
N TYR A 454 16.31 24.10 -3.72
CA TYR A 454 15.19 23.35 -3.14
C TYR A 454 15.28 21.85 -3.48
N ASN A 455 15.65 21.51 -4.71
CA ASN A 455 15.81 20.12 -5.13
C ASN A 455 16.96 19.42 -4.38
N GLU A 456 18.11 20.08 -4.21
CA GLU A 456 19.23 19.51 -3.45
C GLU A 456 18.88 19.28 -1.98
N PHE A 457 18.13 20.21 -1.37
CA PHE A 457 17.67 20.07 0.01
C PHE A 457 16.64 18.94 0.16
N VAL A 458 15.65 18.87 -0.73
CA VAL A 458 14.66 17.77 -0.76
C VAL A 458 15.38 16.43 -0.94
N ASP A 459 16.30 16.32 -1.89
CA ASP A 459 17.10 15.12 -2.11
C ASP A 459 17.92 14.74 -0.87
N LEU A 460 18.48 15.73 -0.16
CA LEU A 460 19.21 15.51 1.09
C LEU A 460 18.30 14.97 2.20
N PHE A 461 17.14 15.58 2.38
CA PHE A 461 16.12 15.15 3.33
C PHE A 461 15.63 13.72 3.03
N GLU A 462 15.34 13.42 1.77
CA GLU A 462 14.90 12.11 1.32
C GLU A 462 15.94 11.02 1.58
N ARG A 463 17.21 11.29 1.29
CA ARG A 463 18.31 10.36 1.61
C ARG A 463 18.43 10.09 3.11
N LEU A 464 18.28 11.12 3.95
CA LEU A 464 18.33 10.95 5.41
C LEU A 464 17.14 10.11 5.88
N ARG A 465 15.94 10.40 5.36
CA ARG A 465 14.72 9.67 5.69
C ARG A 465 14.85 8.20 5.34
N GLU A 466 15.35 7.90 4.14
CA GLU A 466 15.65 6.54 3.71
C GLU A 466 16.61 5.83 4.67
N THR A 467 17.71 6.50 5.06
CA THR A 467 18.71 5.93 5.97
C THR A 467 18.14 5.58 7.34
N VAL A 468 17.36 6.49 7.92
CA VAL A 468 16.78 6.30 9.23
C VAL A 468 15.71 5.20 9.19
N VAL A 469 14.82 5.22 8.20
CA VAL A 469 13.76 4.20 8.06
C VAL A 469 14.36 2.81 7.79
N ALA A 470 15.34 2.71 6.89
CA ALA A 470 16.03 1.44 6.62
C ALA A 470 16.69 0.86 7.86
N THR A 471 17.27 1.72 8.71
CA THR A 471 17.88 1.29 9.98
C THR A 471 16.84 0.80 10.97
N LEU A 472 15.74 1.55 11.16
CA LEU A 472 14.64 1.11 12.03
C LEU A 472 14.11 -0.25 11.60
N TYR A 473 13.84 -0.43 10.31
CA TYR A 473 13.28 -1.66 9.80
C TYR A 473 14.27 -2.81 9.93
N ALA A 474 15.58 -2.57 9.75
CA ALA A 474 16.59 -3.58 10.02
C ALA A 474 16.59 -4.04 11.49
N ILE A 475 16.42 -3.13 12.45
CA ILE A 475 16.30 -3.46 13.87
C ILE A 475 15.01 -4.27 14.13
N VAL A 476 13.87 -3.84 13.58
CA VAL A 476 12.59 -4.56 13.74
C VAL A 476 12.68 -5.96 13.16
N ILE A 477 13.17 -6.11 11.92
CA ILE A 477 13.34 -7.41 11.27
C ILE A 477 14.30 -8.30 12.07
N PHE A 478 15.40 -7.75 12.58
CA PHE A 478 16.32 -8.49 13.44
C PHE A 478 15.63 -9.02 14.70
N ILE A 479 14.87 -8.18 15.40
CA ILE A 479 14.09 -8.56 16.59
C ILE A 479 13.07 -9.66 16.23
N VAL A 480 12.37 -9.51 15.10
CA VAL A 480 11.36 -10.44 14.61
C VAL A 480 11.93 -11.82 14.27
N ASN A 481 13.05 -11.88 13.54
CA ASN A 481 13.72 -13.14 13.21
C ASN A 481 14.20 -13.87 14.47
N LYS A 482 14.34 -13.15 15.59
CA LYS A 482 14.80 -13.61 16.89
C LYS A 482 13.73 -13.38 17.98
N TYR A 483 12.45 -13.45 17.63
CA TYR A 483 11.34 -13.09 18.53
C TYR A 483 11.49 -13.66 19.95
N GLU A 484 11.80 -14.95 20.07
CA GLU A 484 11.95 -15.64 21.37
C GLU A 484 13.06 -15.06 22.25
N ASP A 485 14.06 -14.44 21.64
CA ASP A 485 15.19 -13.82 22.34
C ASP A 485 14.91 -12.37 22.77
N TYR A 486 13.93 -11.72 22.13
CA TYR A 486 13.70 -10.27 22.22
C TYR A 486 12.21 -9.91 22.42
N GLU A 487 11.41 -10.87 22.88
CA GLU A 487 9.96 -10.76 23.01
C GLU A 487 9.55 -9.54 23.85
N ASP A 488 10.20 -9.30 24.99
CA ASP A 488 9.91 -8.17 25.88
C ASP A 488 10.13 -6.82 25.19
N ILE A 489 11.19 -6.71 24.38
CA ILE A 489 11.50 -5.49 23.64
C ILE A 489 10.46 -5.27 22.55
N PHE A 490 10.11 -6.32 21.81
CA PHE A 490 9.10 -6.26 20.76
C PHE A 490 7.72 -5.88 21.30
N LYS A 491 7.26 -6.54 22.38
CA LYS A 491 6.01 -6.22 23.07
C LYS A 491 5.99 -4.78 23.57
N HIS A 492 7.10 -4.29 24.12
CA HIS A 492 7.22 -2.88 24.54
C HIS A 492 7.04 -1.93 23.35
N LEU A 493 7.71 -2.19 22.23
CA LEU A 493 7.60 -1.38 21.02
C LEU A 493 6.19 -1.41 20.42
N ILE A 494 5.53 -2.56 20.36
CA ILE A 494 4.13 -2.67 19.91
C ILE A 494 3.19 -1.91 20.84
N LYS A 495 3.35 -2.10 22.16
CA LYS A 495 2.51 -1.43 23.15
C LYS A 495 2.63 0.09 23.06
N GLU A 496 3.85 0.60 23.01
CA GLU A 496 4.09 2.04 22.87
C GLU A 496 3.70 2.56 21.48
N GLY A 497 4.00 1.80 20.43
CA GLY A 497 3.55 2.09 19.07
C GLY A 497 2.04 2.23 18.99
N THR A 498 1.28 1.30 19.57
CA THR A 498 -0.19 1.35 19.63
C THR A 498 -0.69 2.59 20.39
N ARG A 499 -0.04 2.94 21.51
CA ARG A 499 -0.35 4.16 22.28
C ARG A 499 -0.13 5.43 21.47
N ILE A 500 0.91 5.46 20.65
CA ILE A 500 1.24 6.58 19.76
C ILE A 500 0.29 6.62 18.56
N ILE A 501 0.06 5.48 17.89
CA ILE A 501 -0.74 5.34 16.67
C ILE A 501 -2.22 5.63 16.90
N LYS A 502 -2.80 5.31 18.07
CA LYS A 502 -4.24 5.52 18.29
C LYS A 502 -4.65 6.99 18.14
N PRO A 503 -4.03 7.98 18.83
CA PRO A 503 -4.26 9.40 18.57
C PRO A 503 -4.01 9.81 17.11
N TYR A 504 -3.17 9.07 16.37
CA TYR A 504 -2.85 9.38 14.98
C TYR A 504 -4.02 9.17 14.09
N ARG A 505 -4.65 8.00 14.22
CA ARG A 505 -5.68 7.58 13.29
C ARG A 505 -6.84 8.58 13.40
N GLU A 506 -7.05 9.11 14.60
CA GLU A 506 -7.93 10.24 14.84
C GLU A 506 -7.42 11.54 14.20
N ASP A 507 -6.16 11.93 14.45
CA ASP A 507 -5.59 13.14 13.84
C ASP A 507 -5.66 13.09 12.29
N LEU A 508 -5.36 11.95 11.67
CA LEU A 508 -5.50 11.59 10.25
C LEU A 508 -6.89 11.77 9.68
N VAL A 509 -7.91 11.48 10.48
CA VAL A 509 -9.27 11.78 10.10
C VAL A 509 -9.48 13.29 10.02
N PHE A 510 -9.05 14.05 11.04
CA PHE A 510 -9.18 15.51 11.04
C PHE A 510 -8.38 16.15 9.89
N TYR A 511 -7.20 15.61 9.58
CA TYR A 511 -6.42 15.98 8.40
C TYR A 511 -7.21 15.82 7.11
N LYS A 512 -7.80 14.64 6.91
CA LYS A 512 -8.63 14.35 5.74
C LYS A 512 -9.76 15.36 5.63
N MET A 513 -10.33 15.77 6.75
CA MET A 513 -11.41 16.77 6.83
C MET A 513 -10.94 18.23 6.68
N SER A 514 -9.63 18.51 6.59
CA SER A 514 -9.09 19.88 6.59
C SER A 514 -9.42 20.67 7.87
N LEU A 515 -9.32 19.97 9.00
CA LEU A 515 -9.52 20.52 10.34
C LEU A 515 -8.18 20.72 11.06
N THR A 516 -8.05 21.83 11.78
CA THR A 516 -6.88 22.22 12.58
C THR A 516 -7.27 22.47 14.04
N ASP A 517 -6.29 22.80 14.91
CA ASP A 517 -6.50 23.15 16.31
C ASP A 517 -7.35 22.12 17.11
N VAL A 518 -7.14 20.84 16.86
CA VAL A 518 -7.93 19.74 17.43
C VAL A 518 -7.71 19.64 18.94
N LYS A 519 -8.75 19.91 19.73
CA LYS A 519 -8.81 19.72 21.18
C LYS A 519 -9.81 18.62 21.53
N ARG A 520 -9.50 17.80 22.53
CA ARG A 520 -10.30 16.64 22.92
C ARG A 520 -10.74 16.74 24.37
N TYR A 521 -12.00 16.44 24.63
CA TYR A 521 -12.62 16.44 25.95
C TYR A 521 -13.39 15.14 26.15
N ARG A 522 -13.27 14.52 27.34
CA ARG A 522 -14.01 13.32 27.70
C ARG A 522 -14.90 13.62 28.90
N ASN A 523 -16.20 13.39 28.75
CA ASN A 523 -17.16 13.60 29.84
C ASN A 523 -18.27 12.54 29.77
N GLY A 524 -18.42 11.71 30.81
CA GLY A 524 -19.57 10.79 30.93
C GLY A 524 -19.76 9.82 29.76
N GLY A 525 -18.67 9.29 29.18
CA GLY A 525 -18.73 8.41 28.01
C GLY A 525 -18.85 9.14 26.67
N ILE A 526 -18.93 10.47 26.67
CA ILE A 526 -18.95 11.29 25.46
C ILE A 526 -17.53 11.79 25.17
N LEU A 527 -17.08 11.61 23.93
CA LEU A 527 -15.87 12.24 23.40
C LEU A 527 -16.25 13.47 22.58
N THR A 528 -15.92 14.66 23.08
CA THR A 528 -16.08 15.91 22.33
C THR A 528 -14.76 16.34 21.73
N ILE A 529 -14.73 16.59 20.43
CA ILE A 529 -13.59 17.09 19.69
C ILE A 529 -13.92 18.49 19.18
N ALA A 530 -13.19 19.49 19.63
CA ALA A 530 -13.28 20.84 19.10
C ALA A 530 -12.15 21.07 18.07
N CYS A 531 -12.45 21.62 16.90
CA CYS A 531 -11.47 21.87 15.85
C CYS A 531 -11.84 23.10 15.03
N LYS A 532 -10.86 23.74 14.38
CA LYS A 532 -11.10 24.83 13.44
C LYS A 532 -11.12 24.32 12.00
N SER A 533 -11.99 24.87 11.17
CA SER A 533 -11.95 24.64 9.73
C SER A 533 -11.12 25.71 9.03
N THR A 534 -10.33 25.29 8.04
CA THR A 534 -9.67 26.22 7.12
C THR A 534 -10.65 26.84 6.11
N LYS A 535 -11.90 26.35 6.03
CA LYS A 535 -12.95 26.85 5.13
C LYS A 535 -14.12 27.45 5.93
N SER A 536 -14.86 28.39 5.32
CA SER A 536 -16.05 28.98 5.97
C SER A 536 -17.24 28.01 5.99
N HIS A 537 -18.11 28.08 7.00
CA HIS A 537 -19.29 27.20 7.13
C HIS A 537 -20.22 27.18 5.92
N LYS A 538 -20.34 28.29 5.18
CA LYS A 538 -21.16 28.33 3.95
C LYS A 538 -20.69 27.35 2.87
N CYS A 539 -19.40 27.03 2.80
CA CYS A 539 -18.87 26.04 1.86
C CYS A 539 -19.28 24.61 2.23
N PHE A 540 -19.58 24.32 3.51
CA PHE A 540 -19.91 22.98 3.97
C PHE A 540 -21.26 22.48 3.46
N PHE A 541 -22.25 23.37 3.44
CA PHE A 541 -23.60 23.00 3.02
C PHE A 541 -23.72 22.96 1.48
N GLN A 542 -22.88 23.73 0.78
CA GLN A 542 -22.85 23.80 -0.68
C GLN A 542 -21.99 22.69 -1.34
N ASP A 543 -21.05 22.09 -0.60
CA ASP A 543 -20.16 21.04 -1.11
C ASP A 543 -20.53 19.66 -0.52
N ASP A 544 -21.33 18.89 -1.27
CA ASP A 544 -21.76 17.54 -0.91
C ASP A 544 -20.58 16.58 -0.67
N LYS A 545 -19.48 16.75 -1.42
CA LYS A 545 -18.28 15.92 -1.25
C LYS A 545 -17.58 16.23 0.07
N LEU A 546 -17.50 17.51 0.42
CA LEU A 546 -16.92 17.93 1.69
C LEU A 546 -17.76 17.39 2.85
N PHE A 547 -19.09 17.52 2.80
CA PHE A 547 -20.00 16.98 3.82
C PHE A 547 -19.82 15.47 4.03
N ALA A 548 -19.85 14.67 2.96
CA ALA A 548 -19.60 13.22 3.03
C ALA A 548 -18.22 12.88 3.63
N LYS A 549 -17.21 13.72 3.38
CA LYS A 549 -15.87 13.60 3.97
C LYS A 549 -15.89 13.79 5.50
N TYR A 550 -16.72 14.71 5.99
CA TYR A 550 -16.86 14.92 7.43
C TYR A 550 -17.56 13.75 8.12
N ILE A 551 -18.64 13.24 7.52
CA ILE A 551 -19.39 12.09 8.03
C ILE A 551 -18.52 10.82 8.01
N SER A 552 -17.80 10.55 6.92
CA SER A 552 -16.86 9.41 6.85
C SER A 552 -15.75 9.51 7.89
N GLY A 553 -15.24 10.71 8.19
CA GLY A 553 -14.29 10.90 9.27
C GLY A 553 -14.88 10.58 10.65
N LEU A 554 -16.06 11.12 10.94
CA LEU A 554 -16.82 10.84 12.15
C LEU A 554 -17.04 9.33 12.37
N TRP A 555 -17.28 8.56 11.31
CA TRP A 555 -17.42 7.11 11.38
C TRP A 555 -16.16 6.43 11.88
N VAL A 556 -15.01 6.79 11.27
CA VAL A 556 -13.71 6.26 11.68
C VAL A 556 -13.40 6.61 13.13
N LEU A 557 -13.68 7.84 13.55
CA LEU A 557 -13.48 8.28 14.94
C LEU A 557 -14.34 7.49 15.94
N SER A 558 -15.57 7.17 15.55
CA SER A 558 -16.50 6.37 16.36
C SER A 558 -16.07 4.92 16.47
N LYS A 559 -15.50 4.35 15.41
CA LYS A 559 -14.88 3.01 15.43
C LYS A 559 -13.63 2.97 16.31
N ILE A 560 -12.76 3.98 16.22
CA ILE A 560 -11.55 4.10 17.07
C ILE A 560 -11.93 4.26 18.56
N ASN A 561 -13.05 4.92 18.83
CA ASN A 561 -13.55 5.22 20.16
C ASN A 561 -14.82 4.42 20.50
N SER A 562 -14.88 3.16 20.08
CA SER A 562 -16.02 2.27 20.32
C SER A 562 -16.36 2.10 21.82
N ASN A 563 -15.43 2.39 22.73
CA ASN A 563 -15.68 2.39 24.17
C ASN A 563 -16.43 3.63 24.70
N MET A 564 -16.60 4.67 23.89
CA MET A 564 -17.46 5.80 24.20
C MET A 564 -18.92 5.41 23.96
N SER A 565 -19.89 6.21 24.42
CA SER A 565 -21.31 6.13 24.05
C SER A 565 -21.64 7.07 22.89
N GLN A 566 -20.91 8.18 22.78
CA GLN A 566 -21.14 9.20 21.77
C GLN A 566 -19.82 9.88 21.39
N VAL A 567 -19.67 10.21 20.11
CA VAL A 567 -18.60 11.08 19.60
C VAL A 567 -19.25 12.35 19.07
N VAL A 568 -18.72 13.50 19.49
CA VAL A 568 -19.17 14.84 19.10
C VAL A 568 -17.99 15.58 18.48
N ILE A 569 -18.14 16.19 17.32
CA ILE A 569 -17.20 17.12 16.72
C ILE A 569 -17.85 18.50 16.66
N SER A 570 -17.21 19.46 17.30
CA SER A 570 -17.49 20.89 17.24
C SER A 570 -16.49 21.55 16.29
N ILE A 571 -16.96 21.95 15.10
CA ILE A 571 -16.16 22.60 14.08
C ILE A 571 -16.39 24.11 14.16
N TYR A 572 -15.32 24.89 14.32
CA TYR A 572 -15.36 26.35 14.35
C TYR A 572 -14.84 26.90 13.02
N ASP A 573 -15.59 27.79 12.36
CA ASP A 573 -15.05 28.49 11.19
C ASP A 573 -14.24 29.73 11.55
N LYS A 574 -13.78 30.47 10.54
CA LYS A 574 -13.02 31.72 10.71
C LYS A 574 -13.77 32.83 11.45
N ASN A 575 -15.09 32.72 11.59
CA ASN A 575 -15.93 33.68 12.33
C ASN A 575 -16.33 33.12 13.70
N ASP A 576 -15.66 32.07 14.19
CA ASP A 576 -15.98 31.35 15.42
C ASP A 576 -17.43 30.84 15.50
N THR A 577 -18.10 30.69 14.35
CA THR A 577 -19.40 30.00 14.32
C THR A 577 -19.16 28.52 14.57
N GLU A 578 -19.99 27.85 15.36
CA GLU A 578 -19.86 26.41 15.67
C GLU A 578 -20.82 25.56 14.82
N LEU A 579 -20.29 24.51 14.20
CA LEU A 579 -21.03 23.41 13.60
C LEU A 579 -20.77 22.17 14.44
N LYS A 580 -21.80 21.70 15.15
CA LYS A 580 -21.70 20.54 16.01
C LYS A 580 -22.31 19.32 15.32
N ILE A 581 -21.52 18.27 15.21
CA ILE A 581 -21.89 17.00 14.61
C ILE A 581 -21.67 15.91 15.64
N SER A 582 -22.65 15.04 15.86
CA SER A 582 -22.53 13.97 16.85
C SER A 582 -23.09 12.65 16.35
N THR A 583 -22.62 11.57 16.93
CA THR A 583 -23.03 10.21 16.55
C THR A 583 -22.92 9.28 17.76
N SER A 584 -23.81 8.29 17.84
CA SER A 584 -23.67 7.21 18.81
C SER A 584 -22.65 6.19 18.32
N THR A 585 -21.81 5.70 19.23
CA THR A 585 -20.85 4.62 18.95
C THR A 585 -21.50 3.25 18.99
N ASP A 586 -22.70 3.12 19.55
CA ASP A 586 -23.41 1.83 19.56
C ASP A 586 -23.75 1.38 18.13
N CYS A 587 -23.89 2.35 17.21
CA CYS A 587 -24.03 2.13 15.77
C CYS A 587 -22.82 1.44 15.12
N THR A 588 -21.63 1.53 15.72
CA THR A 588 -20.40 0.89 15.22
C THR A 588 -20.06 -0.41 15.95
N LYS A 589 -20.72 -0.72 17.09
CA LYS A 589 -20.51 -1.97 17.84
C LYS A 589 -21.28 -3.15 17.26
N SER A 590 -22.50 -2.92 16.77
CA SER A 590 -23.34 -3.96 16.14
C SER A 590 -22.85 -4.38 14.74
N SER A 591 -21.74 -3.80 14.28
CA SER A 591 -21.36 -3.70 12.88
C SER A 591 -20.20 -4.63 12.49
N SER A 592 -19.54 -5.30 13.45
CA SER A 592 -18.44 -6.23 13.16
C SER A 592 -18.84 -7.46 12.33
N GLU A 593 -20.14 -7.64 12.05
CA GLU A 593 -20.70 -8.77 11.30
C GLU A 593 -21.19 -8.40 9.88
N TYR A 594 -21.10 -7.13 9.46
CA TYR A 594 -21.66 -6.64 8.19
C TYR A 594 -20.61 -5.97 7.28
N ASN A 595 -20.90 -5.86 5.98
CA ASN A 595 -20.04 -5.23 4.95
C ASN A 595 -19.85 -3.72 5.23
N GLU A 596 -18.62 -3.20 5.12
CA GLU A 596 -18.24 -1.79 5.43
C GLU A 596 -19.13 -0.74 4.75
N THR A 597 -19.66 -1.05 3.56
CA THR A 597 -20.58 -0.16 2.83
C THR A 597 -21.86 0.06 3.63
N HIS A 598 -22.44 -0.98 4.23
CA HIS A 598 -23.67 -0.88 5.01
C HIS A 598 -23.43 -0.15 6.34
N ASP A 599 -22.30 -0.41 6.99
CA ASP A 599 -21.89 0.21 8.26
C ASP A 599 -21.71 1.73 8.16
N TRP A 600 -21.06 2.18 7.09
CA TRP A 600 -20.87 3.60 6.81
C TRP A 600 -22.21 4.35 6.72
N ILE A 601 -23.24 3.66 6.27
CA ILE A 601 -24.52 4.27 5.92
C ILE A 601 -25.45 4.33 7.13
N LEU A 602 -25.45 3.28 7.94
CA LEU A 602 -26.07 3.30 9.25
C LEU A 602 -25.45 4.36 10.14
N PHE A 603 -24.15 4.58 9.99
CA PHE A 603 -23.49 5.68 10.61
C PHE A 603 -24.04 7.03 10.11
N GLU A 604 -24.13 7.27 8.79
CA GLU A 604 -24.73 8.50 8.25
C GLU A 604 -26.16 8.74 8.74
N LEU A 605 -26.97 7.68 8.85
CA LEU A 605 -28.34 7.73 9.34
C LEU A 605 -28.45 8.15 10.82
N ASN A 606 -27.44 7.80 11.62
CA ASN A 606 -27.39 8.05 13.05
C ASN A 606 -26.59 9.32 13.42
N VAL A 607 -25.98 10.00 12.45
CA VAL A 607 -25.35 11.29 12.69
C VAL A 607 -26.42 12.34 12.99
N ILE A 608 -26.37 12.90 14.20
CA ILE A 608 -27.18 14.02 14.65
C ILE A 608 -26.34 15.29 14.49
N MET A 609 -26.82 16.22 13.66
CA MET A 609 -26.20 17.53 13.48
C MET A 609 -27.02 18.63 14.15
N GLU A 610 -26.35 19.41 14.99
CA GLU A 610 -26.93 20.56 15.68
C GLU A 610 -26.32 21.84 15.09
N CYS A 611 -27.08 22.55 14.25
CA CYS A 611 -26.75 23.90 13.83
C CYS A 611 -28.03 24.74 13.75
N ASN A 612 -28.15 25.79 14.57
CA ASN A 612 -29.36 26.59 14.67
C ASN A 612 -29.70 27.32 13.36
N ASP A 613 -28.68 27.70 12.59
CA ASP A 613 -28.86 28.52 11.38
C ASP A 613 -29.22 27.71 10.12
N TYR A 614 -28.93 26.39 10.09
CA TYR A 614 -29.02 25.57 8.87
C TYR A 614 -29.91 24.32 8.98
N LYS A 615 -30.66 24.17 10.08
CA LYS A 615 -31.46 22.97 10.38
C LYS A 615 -32.39 22.53 9.22
N LYS A 616 -33.00 23.48 8.50
CA LYS A 616 -33.92 23.17 7.37
C LYS A 616 -33.22 22.64 6.13
N GLU A 617 -32.10 23.25 5.73
CA GLU A 617 -31.32 22.81 4.55
C GLU A 617 -30.70 21.42 4.81
N LEU A 618 -30.25 21.21 6.05
CA LEU A 618 -29.71 19.95 6.52
C LEU A 618 -30.77 18.83 6.51
N ASP A 619 -31.98 19.07 7.02
CA ASP A 619 -33.07 18.09 6.99
C ASP A 619 -33.42 17.67 5.56
N ALA A 620 -33.36 18.60 4.60
CA ALA A 620 -33.59 18.31 3.18
C ALA A 620 -32.45 17.49 2.58
N LYS A 621 -31.19 17.86 2.88
CA LYS A 621 -29.98 17.17 2.39
C LYS A 621 -29.86 15.75 2.94
N MET A 622 -30.12 15.55 4.24
CA MET A 622 -30.17 14.22 4.85
C MET A 622 -31.27 13.35 4.25
N LYS A 623 -32.45 13.92 3.95
CA LYS A 623 -33.50 13.17 3.25
C LYS A 623 -33.07 12.74 1.85
N ARG A 624 -32.39 13.61 1.11
CA ARG A 624 -31.86 13.29 -0.23
C ARG A 624 -30.81 12.18 -0.18
N MET A 625 -29.81 12.30 0.69
CA MET A 625 -28.78 11.25 0.87
C MET A 625 -29.39 9.90 1.25
N LYS A 626 -30.42 9.91 2.11
CA LYS A 626 -31.20 8.70 2.43
C LYS A 626 -31.82 8.08 1.17
N CYS A 627 -32.46 8.87 0.31
CA CYS A 627 -33.05 8.39 -0.94
C CYS A 627 -32.01 7.87 -1.94
N ASP A 628 -30.93 8.63 -2.17
CA ASP A 628 -29.85 8.26 -3.10
C ASP A 628 -29.19 6.93 -2.68
N TYR A 629 -29.02 6.71 -1.38
CA TYR A 629 -28.54 5.44 -0.85
C TYR A 629 -29.52 4.30 -1.08
N PHE A 630 -30.80 4.48 -0.73
CA PHE A 630 -31.79 3.44 -0.96
C PHE A 630 -31.83 3.04 -2.44
N HIS A 631 -31.69 4.01 -3.35
CA HIS A 631 -31.52 3.76 -4.77
C HIS A 631 -30.27 2.92 -5.08
N ALA A 632 -29.08 3.29 -4.57
CA ALA A 632 -27.84 2.58 -4.84
C ALA A 632 -27.88 1.11 -4.36
N LEU A 633 -28.38 0.87 -3.15
CA LEU A 633 -28.52 -0.48 -2.60
C LEU A 633 -29.50 -1.33 -3.42
N ILE A 634 -30.61 -0.73 -3.83
CA ILE A 634 -31.61 -1.44 -4.63
C ILE A 634 -31.07 -1.74 -6.02
N ASN A 635 -30.29 -0.83 -6.60
CA ASN A 635 -29.57 -1.10 -7.84
C ASN A 635 -28.56 -2.23 -7.67
N GLU A 636 -27.87 -2.35 -6.53
CA GLU A 636 -26.98 -3.48 -6.26
C GLU A 636 -27.76 -4.81 -6.17
N VAL A 637 -28.92 -4.83 -5.49
CA VAL A 637 -29.82 -5.98 -5.44
C VAL A 637 -30.35 -6.32 -6.84
N VAL A 638 -30.66 -5.32 -7.67
CA VAL A 638 -31.07 -5.48 -9.08
C VAL A 638 -29.92 -6.06 -9.91
N ASP A 639 -28.72 -5.48 -9.85
CA ASP A 639 -27.54 -5.91 -10.60
C ASP A 639 -27.15 -7.35 -10.29
N ILE A 640 -27.19 -7.73 -9.01
CA ILE A 640 -26.98 -9.12 -8.59
C ILE A 640 -28.11 -9.99 -9.14
N GLY A 641 -29.35 -9.52 -9.05
CA GLY A 641 -30.51 -10.15 -9.69
C GLY A 641 -30.32 -10.41 -11.19
N GLU A 642 -29.75 -9.45 -11.91
CA GLU A 642 -29.50 -9.49 -13.35
C GLU A 642 -28.33 -10.41 -13.69
N LYS A 643 -27.20 -10.31 -12.98
CA LYS A 643 -26.02 -11.19 -13.14
C LYS A 643 -26.36 -12.66 -12.92
N VAL A 644 -27.21 -12.94 -11.94
CA VAL A 644 -27.72 -14.30 -11.69
C VAL A 644 -28.64 -14.73 -12.83
N SER A 645 -29.51 -13.84 -13.32
CA SER A 645 -30.41 -14.16 -14.43
C SER A 645 -29.70 -14.42 -15.76
N SER A 646 -28.57 -13.76 -16.02
CA SER A 646 -27.76 -13.97 -17.23
C SER A 646 -26.88 -15.20 -17.12
N ASN A 647 -26.42 -15.57 -15.92
CA ASN A 647 -25.58 -16.75 -15.68
C ASN A 647 -26.36 -18.06 -15.54
N VAL A 648 -27.66 -18.03 -15.23
CA VAL A 648 -28.53 -19.23 -15.18
C VAL A 648 -28.70 -19.92 -16.55
N LEU A 649 -28.25 -19.30 -17.64
CA LEU A 649 -28.16 -19.95 -18.96
C LEU A 649 -26.93 -20.89 -19.11
N ILE A 650 -26.03 -20.97 -18.13
CA ILE A 650 -24.86 -21.87 -18.17
C ILE A 650 -24.93 -22.86 -16.99
N GLN A 651 -25.12 -24.14 -17.33
CA GLN A 651 -25.29 -25.26 -16.40
C GLN A 651 -24.00 -25.60 -15.62
N ASN A 652 -23.67 -24.90 -14.53
CA ASN A 652 -22.60 -25.35 -13.62
C ASN A 652 -22.95 -25.22 -12.13
N ASN A 653 -23.03 -26.37 -11.44
CA ASN A 653 -23.38 -26.51 -10.03
C ASN A 653 -22.28 -26.04 -9.03
N GLU A 654 -21.04 -25.81 -9.49
CA GLU A 654 -19.95 -25.29 -8.65
C GLU A 654 -20.03 -23.78 -8.43
N MET A 655 -20.57 -23.00 -9.39
CA MET A 655 -20.81 -21.55 -9.21
C MET A 655 -21.85 -21.27 -8.12
N LEU A 656 -22.93 -22.05 -8.08
CA LEU A 656 -23.98 -21.93 -7.06
C LEU A 656 -23.49 -22.13 -5.63
N ARG A 657 -22.33 -22.79 -5.41
CA ARG A 657 -21.73 -22.93 -4.07
C ARG A 657 -20.99 -21.66 -3.62
N ASN A 658 -20.28 -20.99 -4.53
CA ASN A 658 -19.63 -19.70 -4.24
C ASN A 658 -20.66 -18.56 -4.15
N GLU A 659 -21.77 -18.65 -4.87
CA GLU A 659 -22.86 -17.65 -4.82
C GLU A 659 -23.74 -17.76 -3.56
N ASN A 660 -23.83 -18.94 -2.90
CA ASN A 660 -24.55 -19.06 -1.61
C ASN A 660 -24.01 -18.13 -0.52
N TYR A 661 -22.71 -17.81 -0.54
CA TYR A 661 -22.10 -16.83 0.37
C TYR A 661 -22.60 -15.41 0.09
N GLN A 662 -22.73 -15.02 -1.19
CA GLN A 662 -23.24 -13.70 -1.57
C GLN A 662 -24.71 -13.52 -1.18
N TYR A 663 -25.54 -14.57 -1.24
CA TYR A 663 -26.95 -14.47 -0.86
C TYR A 663 -27.18 -14.35 0.65
N SER A 664 -26.39 -15.03 1.49
CA SER A 664 -26.47 -14.84 2.94
C SER A 664 -26.11 -13.40 3.33
N ASP A 665 -25.12 -12.81 2.67
CA ASP A 665 -24.70 -11.42 2.93
C ASP A 665 -25.79 -10.42 2.54
N ILE A 666 -26.45 -10.63 1.41
CA ILE A 666 -27.59 -9.82 0.95
C ILE A 666 -28.78 -9.95 1.93
N LEU A 667 -29.10 -11.17 2.37
CA LEU A 667 -30.17 -11.40 3.34
C LEU A 667 -29.88 -10.71 4.66
N ASN A 668 -28.64 -10.84 5.15
CA ASN A 668 -28.20 -10.19 6.37
C ASN A 668 -28.29 -8.65 6.23
N GLY A 669 -27.84 -8.08 5.11
CA GLY A 669 -27.99 -6.66 4.80
C GLY A 669 -29.44 -6.19 4.78
N LEU A 670 -30.33 -6.90 4.06
CA LEU A 670 -31.76 -6.59 3.99
C LEU A 670 -32.47 -6.68 5.34
N LYS A 671 -32.21 -7.75 6.12
CA LYS A 671 -32.77 -7.92 7.46
C LYS A 671 -32.39 -6.74 8.36
N TYR A 672 -31.11 -6.39 8.34
CA TYR A 672 -30.59 -5.30 9.13
C TYR A 672 -31.23 -3.95 8.73
N ILE A 673 -31.38 -3.69 7.43
CA ILE A 673 -32.06 -2.48 6.92
C ILE A 673 -33.51 -2.44 7.36
N ILE A 674 -34.22 -3.56 7.28
CA ILE A 674 -35.61 -3.68 7.74
C ILE A 674 -35.69 -3.32 9.23
N ASP A 675 -34.80 -3.87 10.06
CA ASP A 675 -34.80 -3.62 11.50
C ASP A 675 -34.41 -2.16 11.83
N THR A 676 -33.49 -1.59 11.07
CA THR A 676 -33.13 -0.16 11.16
C THR A 676 -34.31 0.75 10.76
N LEU A 677 -35.02 0.41 9.68
CA LEU A 677 -36.17 1.18 9.19
C LEU A 677 -37.36 1.10 10.14
N LYS A 678 -37.57 -0.03 10.83
CA LYS A 678 -38.57 -0.16 11.90
C LYS A 678 -38.30 0.80 13.06
N ASN A 679 -37.03 1.09 13.33
CA ASN A 679 -36.59 1.98 14.40
C ASN A 679 -36.48 3.46 13.95
N CYS A 680 -36.38 3.72 12.65
CA CYS A 680 -36.40 5.07 12.08
C CYS A 680 -37.82 5.67 12.02
N THR A 681 -37.92 7.00 12.08
CA THR A 681 -39.19 7.75 11.90
C THR A 681 -39.73 7.75 10.45
N VAL A 682 -39.30 6.83 9.60
CA VAL A 682 -39.79 6.72 8.21
C VAL A 682 -41.22 6.18 8.25
N LYS A 683 -42.20 7.03 7.93
CA LYS A 683 -43.64 6.73 8.12
C LYS A 683 -44.29 5.93 6.98
N ASP A 684 -43.61 5.71 5.85
CA ASP A 684 -44.24 4.98 4.75
C ASP A 684 -44.17 3.47 4.96
N ARG A 685 -45.23 2.94 5.57
CA ARG A 685 -45.42 1.51 5.81
C ARG A 685 -45.33 0.68 4.53
N ARG A 686 -45.67 1.22 3.35
CA ARG A 686 -45.67 0.46 2.09
C ARG A 686 -44.26 0.08 1.66
N PHE A 687 -43.30 0.98 1.87
CA PHE A 687 -41.89 0.73 1.58
C PHE A 687 -41.31 -0.37 2.48
N ILE A 688 -41.58 -0.29 3.79
CA ILE A 688 -41.11 -1.30 4.77
C ILE A 688 -41.75 -2.66 4.49
N ILE A 689 -43.03 -2.71 4.16
CA ILE A 689 -43.73 -3.96 3.79
C ILE A 689 -43.09 -4.58 2.54
N CYS A 690 -42.81 -3.77 1.51
CA CYS A 690 -42.20 -4.26 0.27
C CYS A 690 -40.79 -4.84 0.50
N LEU A 691 -39.96 -4.18 1.34
CA LEU A 691 -38.65 -4.71 1.74
C LEU A 691 -38.75 -6.01 2.53
N ILE A 692 -39.68 -6.11 3.49
CA ILE A 692 -39.93 -7.33 4.26
C ILE A 692 -40.34 -8.48 3.34
N ASP A 693 -41.17 -8.19 2.34
CA ASP A 693 -41.61 -9.20 1.39
C ASP A 693 -40.47 -9.65 0.48
N ILE A 694 -39.59 -8.76 0.02
CA ILE A 694 -38.38 -9.12 -0.74
C ILE A 694 -37.45 -10.00 0.11
N TYR A 695 -37.22 -9.62 1.37
CA TYR A 695 -36.40 -10.39 2.30
C TYR A 695 -36.93 -11.82 2.49
N ARG A 696 -38.23 -11.97 2.75
CA ARG A 696 -38.86 -13.29 2.92
C ARG A 696 -38.78 -14.16 1.67
N GLU A 697 -38.95 -13.58 0.49
CA GLU A 697 -38.83 -14.35 -0.76
C GLU A 697 -37.37 -14.76 -1.03
N LEU A 698 -36.39 -13.89 -0.79
CA LEU A 698 -34.97 -14.22 -0.90
C LEU A 698 -34.57 -15.31 0.09
N GLU A 699 -35.08 -15.27 1.33
CA GLU A 699 -34.84 -16.31 2.34
C GLU A 699 -35.34 -17.67 1.85
N GLN A 700 -36.50 -17.68 1.21
CA GLN A 700 -37.05 -18.88 0.57
C GLN A 700 -36.24 -19.31 -0.67
N VAL A 701 -35.69 -18.40 -1.47
CA VAL A 701 -34.81 -18.73 -2.59
C VAL A 701 -33.55 -19.43 -2.08
N VAL A 702 -32.92 -18.91 -1.02
CA VAL A 702 -31.73 -19.52 -0.41
C VAL A 702 -32.05 -20.90 0.16
N ALA A 703 -33.19 -21.03 0.85
CA ALA A 703 -33.61 -22.30 1.44
C ALA A 703 -34.00 -23.36 0.40
N THR A 704 -34.64 -22.96 -0.70
CA THR A 704 -35.23 -23.91 -1.67
C THR A 704 -34.46 -24.04 -2.98
N LYS A 705 -33.51 -23.15 -3.26
CA LYS A 705 -32.76 -23.04 -4.52
C LYS A 705 -33.68 -22.97 -5.75
N SER A 706 -34.85 -22.36 -5.60
CA SER A 706 -35.91 -22.36 -6.61
C SER A 706 -35.84 -21.16 -7.56
N ILE A 707 -35.68 -21.44 -8.86
CA ILE A 707 -35.63 -20.43 -9.94
C ILE A 707 -36.96 -19.65 -10.05
N SER A 708 -38.11 -20.30 -9.82
CA SER A 708 -39.42 -19.63 -9.92
C SER A 708 -39.63 -18.61 -8.79
N LYS A 709 -39.13 -18.88 -7.58
CA LYS A 709 -39.12 -17.90 -6.48
C LYS A 709 -38.19 -16.72 -6.76
N PHE A 710 -37.08 -16.97 -7.46
CA PHE A 710 -36.18 -15.90 -7.88
C PHE A 710 -36.85 -14.90 -8.85
N GLN A 711 -37.68 -15.38 -9.78
CA GLN A 711 -38.47 -14.49 -10.65
C GLN A 711 -39.49 -13.65 -9.87
N GLN A 712 -40.03 -14.17 -8.76
CA GLN A 712 -40.92 -13.42 -7.87
C GLN A 712 -40.16 -12.33 -7.11
N VAL A 713 -38.94 -12.61 -6.62
CA VAL A 713 -38.06 -11.60 -6.03
C VAL A 713 -37.82 -10.47 -7.03
N ARG A 714 -37.46 -10.79 -8.29
CA ARG A 714 -37.22 -9.77 -9.33
C ARG A 714 -38.43 -8.86 -9.56
N SER A 715 -39.64 -9.43 -9.62
CA SER A 715 -40.87 -8.65 -9.77
C SER A 715 -41.11 -7.70 -8.59
N LYS A 716 -40.85 -8.16 -7.35
CA LYS A 716 -40.98 -7.33 -6.14
C LYS A 716 -39.91 -6.25 -6.06
N VAL A 717 -38.68 -6.54 -6.46
CA VAL A 717 -37.60 -5.53 -6.56
C VAL A 717 -37.98 -4.45 -7.59
N ALA A 718 -38.51 -4.83 -8.76
CA ALA A 718 -38.99 -3.87 -9.75
C ALA A 718 -40.16 -3.00 -9.21
N GLN A 719 -41.06 -3.57 -8.42
CA GLN A 719 -42.11 -2.80 -7.72
C GLN A 719 -41.51 -1.81 -6.71
N LEU A 720 -40.48 -2.22 -5.96
CA LEU A 720 -39.77 -1.35 -5.03
C LEU A 720 -39.05 -0.20 -5.75
N CYS A 721 -38.40 -0.46 -6.88
CA CYS A 721 -37.83 0.57 -7.75
C CYS A 721 -38.90 1.58 -8.20
N GLY A 722 -40.07 1.10 -8.63
CA GLY A 722 -41.19 1.98 -9.02
C GLY A 722 -41.73 2.83 -7.87
N ILE A 723 -41.81 2.26 -6.65
CA ILE A 723 -42.16 3.00 -5.43
C ILE A 723 -41.13 4.12 -5.17
N LEU A 724 -39.85 3.82 -5.35
CA LEU A 724 -38.75 4.76 -5.12
C LEU A 724 -38.65 5.87 -6.16
N SER A 725 -38.80 5.56 -7.44
CA SER A 725 -38.92 6.58 -8.48
C SER A 725 -40.09 7.52 -8.21
N SER A 726 -41.20 7.00 -7.64
CA SER A 726 -42.32 7.83 -7.24
C SER A 726 -42.04 8.71 -6.01
N PHE A 727 -41.12 8.30 -5.13
CA PHE A 727 -40.61 9.13 -4.04
C PHE A 727 -39.75 10.26 -4.59
N ASP A 728 -38.88 9.99 -5.55
CA ASP A 728 -38.01 10.99 -6.19
C ASP A 728 -38.85 12.07 -6.89
N ASP A 729 -39.84 11.68 -7.69
CA ASP A 729 -40.74 12.59 -8.40
C ASP A 729 -41.61 13.45 -7.45
N GLN A 730 -42.09 12.88 -6.34
CA GLN A 730 -42.87 13.62 -5.34
C GLN A 730 -42.01 14.54 -4.48
N PHE A 731 -40.76 14.14 -4.23
CA PHE A 731 -39.80 14.93 -3.46
C PHE A 731 -39.32 16.12 -4.25
N ASP A 732 -38.94 15.91 -5.51
CA ASP A 732 -38.57 16.97 -6.45
C ASP A 732 -39.75 17.91 -6.70
N LYS A 733 -40.98 17.41 -6.82
CA LYS A 733 -42.17 18.28 -6.91
C LYS A 733 -42.37 19.13 -5.67
N LYS A 734 -42.31 18.56 -4.46
CA LYS A 734 -42.50 19.33 -3.21
C LYS A 734 -41.37 20.31 -2.94
N LEU A 735 -40.13 19.94 -3.26
CA LEU A 735 -38.98 20.82 -3.13
C LEU A 735 -39.07 21.96 -4.15
N ASN A 736 -39.40 21.65 -5.41
CA ASN A 736 -39.63 22.67 -6.43
C ASN A 736 -40.87 23.53 -6.14
N GLU A 737 -41.91 23.01 -5.50
CA GLU A 737 -43.05 23.80 -5.03
C GLU A 737 -42.65 24.74 -3.88
N GLN A 738 -41.84 24.30 -2.92
CA GLN A 738 -41.30 25.16 -1.87
C GLN A 738 -40.36 26.23 -2.42
N ILE A 739 -39.51 25.88 -3.39
CA ILE A 739 -38.64 26.83 -4.10
C ILE A 739 -39.46 27.81 -4.95
N ARG A 740 -40.55 27.35 -5.59
CA ARG A 740 -41.48 28.20 -6.37
C ARG A 740 -42.36 29.10 -5.50
N THR A 741 -42.57 28.79 -4.22
CA THR A 741 -43.30 29.69 -3.29
C THR A 741 -42.48 30.90 -2.86
N LEU A 742 -41.17 30.93 -3.09
CA LEU A 742 -40.40 32.18 -3.11
C LEU A 742 -40.66 32.90 -4.45
N LYS A 743 -41.87 33.43 -4.62
CA LYS A 743 -42.17 34.42 -5.66
C LYS A 743 -41.40 35.70 -5.32
N ILE A 744 -40.12 35.74 -5.66
CA ILE A 744 -39.34 36.97 -5.59
C ILE A 744 -39.81 37.84 -6.74
N GLU A 745 -40.44 38.97 -6.40
CA GLU A 745 -40.90 39.87 -7.45
C GLU A 745 -39.69 40.41 -8.23
N ARG A 746 -39.85 40.63 -9.54
CA ARG A 746 -38.75 41.09 -10.43
C ARG A 746 -37.96 42.29 -9.87
N ASN A 747 -38.57 43.10 -9.01
CA ASN A 747 -37.97 44.30 -8.43
C ASN A 747 -37.41 44.13 -7.00
N GLU A 748 -37.60 42.98 -6.35
CA GLU A 748 -37.00 42.69 -5.04
C GLU A 748 -35.51 42.42 -5.14
N LEU A 749 -34.79 42.56 -4.02
CA LEU A 749 -33.36 42.27 -3.96
C LEU A 749 -33.11 40.78 -4.22
N CYS A 750 -32.11 40.49 -5.02
CA CYS A 750 -31.77 39.14 -5.43
C CYS A 750 -31.25 38.33 -4.24
N PRO A 751 -31.81 37.13 -3.96
CA PRO A 751 -31.46 36.32 -2.80
C PRO A 751 -30.03 35.78 -2.84
N CYS A 752 -29.33 35.87 -3.98
CA CYS A 752 -27.91 35.53 -4.07
C CYS A 752 -26.99 36.52 -3.30
N GLY A 753 -27.55 37.57 -2.69
CA GLY A 753 -26.80 38.51 -1.85
C GLY A 753 -26.03 39.59 -2.61
N SER A 754 -26.26 39.73 -3.92
CA SER A 754 -25.55 40.69 -4.78
C SER A 754 -25.95 42.16 -4.58
N GLY A 755 -26.99 42.44 -3.79
CA GLY A 755 -27.55 43.79 -3.60
C GLY A 755 -28.29 44.36 -4.82
N LYS A 756 -28.42 43.59 -5.91
CA LYS A 756 -29.13 44.01 -7.15
C LYS A 756 -30.56 43.47 -7.18
N LYS A 757 -31.46 44.15 -7.89
CA LYS A 757 -32.83 43.65 -8.13
C LYS A 757 -32.80 42.31 -8.89
N TYR A 758 -33.67 41.37 -8.53
CA TYR A 758 -33.71 40.00 -9.07
C TYR A 758 -33.69 39.98 -10.61
N LYS A 759 -34.47 40.87 -11.25
CA LYS A 759 -34.51 40.99 -12.71
C LYS A 759 -33.18 41.33 -13.39
N LYS A 760 -32.25 41.96 -12.67
CA LYS A 760 -30.95 42.41 -13.19
C LYS A 760 -29.78 41.50 -12.78
N CYS A 761 -30.04 40.43 -12.03
CA CYS A 761 -29.01 39.54 -11.53
C CYS A 761 -29.20 38.12 -12.05
N CYS A 762 -30.26 37.43 -11.59
CA CYS A 762 -30.44 36.00 -11.86
C CYS A 762 -31.64 35.70 -12.79
N TYR A 763 -32.38 36.72 -13.21
CA TYR A 763 -33.52 36.56 -14.13
C TYR A 763 -33.15 36.68 -15.62
N ILE A 764 -31.93 37.12 -15.93
CA ILE A 764 -31.49 37.28 -17.32
C ILE A 764 -31.20 35.89 -17.86
N LYS A 765 -32.04 35.44 -18.80
CA LYS A 765 -31.78 34.29 -19.67
C LYS A 765 -30.73 34.66 -20.71
#